data_AF-A0A812SUZ8-F1
#
_entry.id   AF-A0A812SUZ8-F1
#
_cell.length_a   1.000
_cell.length_b   1.000
_cell.length_c   1.000
_cell.angle_alpha   90.00
_cell.angle_beta   90.00
_cell.angle_gamma   90.00
#
_symmetry.space_group_name_H-M   'P 1'
#
loop_
_entity.id
_entity.type
_entity.pdbx_description
1 polymer ?
#
loop_
_entity_poly.entity_id
_entity_poly.type
_entity_poly.pdbx_seq_one_letter_code
_entity_poly.pdbx_strand_id
1 'polypeptide(L)'
;MFVTEYAVKHRDQRGKLPGNGHLSVIEFKNGLRQVLDPDSIETLVDSLDMDHSGSVDYSEFVAGCLDAHMGLIESALYHAFHVFDVNNDGVISLGELRSILKDGGEALSVVLPEGKTVEGFMKDIDTSKDGFISFEELKEFLKKEADASPCARPPKKEAARRLSSAGIGPNSSMSTAPSAGVASQRPPAPVPVEPELYAQLQRCVDLSSSNVGLLKELTLSPARWSPTSLAKVRALRVKERSADDAWVKRLRQERVRPLYHAGELKSVHLELTTRCNAACPQCPRNLQGGAENPVLAAHHAELSLADVRAILPPGFLRQLRKVYLCGNFGDPAVAEDCREVLRYLLSVDGPRIGLFTNGGMRSPSWWQELGSIMQPAARAFVRFAIDGDASTNHLYRQHVKWERLMANVDAFLGAGGNAEWDFIVFEHNEHQVEAMRSLAEQKGFTKFNAKKTARFIDKAQGVVKPSVPVRNLAGEEVRKLRPPSRTWQNEAALEGVQKAVEKYGSIESYYDRCEISCKVAKEKEVYISADGLAFPCCWLAAEMYRSDLPNTGREVVRLAKAAFPQEGLSALSARRRGVAGAVDRRAGLFQQLVPAAMQQPSLEAGRLRTCSAVCGAEVNAFVKQFEGAAKALDPGLRTATAATTAPFRASAEAAPVEVWYGSETGNAERLALRAAEALGAVAAVSAPPRSDEVEGRLRSCQALVLVLATWGQGEPTDDARGLFQWLREAKDAGSSLALPVAIFGVGSSLWPDFNAAARRAGELLGALGVPLLALGEGDVADARSLDSQFESWLQQRLLPALGARGLGAREGPALVRRDAGAESSSVQLTVTRVARLAPSDPVARYFEVELAGAHGALPHGPGDALGVLPPGGRGLGARPRWYTISSSPGVLPSSGPGQVLRLMVREVPTGGCSPWLCGLRAGDTVECLPPRRPSPLRAAWEARRATRLLLVANGAGLAPFLALFEKLAAESPECRPPAWLWVGCRRREGGLPHQERLAALEAEGVLRRLAVAESNPTSSDAPRCWVQDVLRAEAEEVGQLLFGSGEPTALMLVCGSAAMGCAVRDVVSGIAAARGTSVEALDCPKLAVFQSSCAEQVQGTHSIKVGEGTVIHPACILHAQAGPIVIGRFNVLEEQVEVVNSSDQPLVIGDHNILEVGARILGGGGARLGDANLVEIRATLDEGCSVGSGCTLGACTSLKEGEAPLADEMVVIGPGVRHAEPGAKEAHVQAVLKYIEVLKETLPRCHHLRKSNVKP
;
A
#
# COMPACT_ATOMS: atom_id res chain seq x y z
N MET A 1 14.87 36.33 11.94
CA MET A 1 14.35 37.70 11.72
C MET A 1 13.52 38.22 12.89
N PHE A 2 12.48 37.52 13.37
CA PHE A 2 11.62 38.02 14.47
C PHE A 2 12.39 38.31 15.78
N VAL A 3 13.37 37.46 16.12
CA VAL A 3 14.27 37.63 17.27
C VAL A 3 15.15 38.88 17.15
N THR A 4 15.59 39.20 15.94
CA THR A 4 16.40 40.38 15.62
C THR A 4 15.58 41.68 15.74
N GLU A 5 14.30 41.62 15.36
CA GLU A 5 13.35 42.74 15.48
C GLU A 5 12.97 43.03 16.95
N TYR A 6 12.89 41.98 17.78
CA TYR A 6 12.62 42.10 19.22
C TYR A 6 13.79 42.74 20.00
N ALA A 7 15.04 42.37 19.68
CA ALA A 7 16.25 42.92 20.30
C ALA A 7 16.45 44.43 20.01
N VAL A 8 15.93 44.91 18.87
CA VAL A 8 16.00 46.34 18.49
C VAL A 8 14.94 47.19 19.21
N LYS A 9 13.76 46.62 19.49
CA LYS A 9 12.62 47.32 20.12
C LYS A 9 12.83 47.71 21.60
N HIS A 10 13.85 47.19 22.28
CA HIS A 10 13.99 47.28 23.75
C HIS A 10 15.29 47.97 24.23
N ARG A 11 15.90 48.85 23.42
CA ARG A 11 17.07 49.65 23.85
C ARG A 11 16.72 50.67 24.94
N ASP A 12 17.65 50.93 25.85
CA ASP A 12 17.53 52.00 26.83
C ASP A 12 17.73 53.40 26.20
N GLN A 13 17.38 54.45 26.96
CA GLN A 13 17.31 55.85 26.51
C GLN A 13 18.65 56.47 26.07
N ARG A 14 19.78 55.73 26.04
CA ARG A 14 21.08 56.24 25.57
C ARG A 14 21.66 55.47 24.39
N GLY A 15 20.91 54.54 23.79
CA GLY A 15 21.24 53.98 22.48
C GLY A 15 22.48 53.07 22.43
N LYS A 16 22.91 52.48 23.55
CA LYS A 16 23.91 51.39 23.56
C LYS A 16 23.25 50.07 23.95
N LEU A 17 23.60 48.99 23.25
CA LEU A 17 23.27 47.62 23.65
C LEU A 17 24.09 47.24 24.90
N PRO A 18 23.53 46.54 25.89
CA PRO A 18 24.33 45.93 26.94
C PRO A 18 24.92 44.60 26.42
N GLY A 19 26.25 44.45 26.47
CA GLY A 19 26.91 43.14 26.42
C GLY A 19 27.34 42.59 25.05
N ASN A 20 28.67 42.48 24.87
CA ASN A 20 29.50 41.51 24.10
C ASN A 20 29.13 40.94 22.70
N GLY A 21 28.00 41.24 22.07
CA GLY A 21 27.72 40.77 20.69
C GLY A 21 27.29 39.30 20.58
N HIS A 22 26.85 38.69 21.68
CA HIS A 22 26.24 37.36 21.73
C HIS A 22 24.76 37.49 22.16
N LEU A 23 23.88 36.64 21.64
CA LEU A 23 22.47 36.57 22.05
C LEU A 23 22.35 35.67 23.28
N SER A 24 22.03 36.23 24.45
CA SER A 24 21.80 35.41 25.63
C SER A 24 20.54 34.55 25.46
N VAL A 25 20.51 33.37 26.10
CA VAL A 25 19.36 32.45 26.05
C VAL A 25 18.05 33.14 26.42
N ILE A 26 18.08 34.12 27.33
CA ILE A 26 16.89 34.88 27.74
C ILE A 26 16.41 35.81 26.62
N GLU A 27 17.31 36.46 25.89
CA GLU A 27 16.98 37.36 24.79
C GLU A 27 16.50 36.60 23.54
N PHE A 28 17.14 35.47 23.24
CA PHE A 28 16.72 34.55 22.18
C PHE A 28 15.35 33.93 22.49
N LYS A 29 15.13 33.50 23.74
CA LYS A 29 13.83 33.01 24.22
C LYS A 29 12.74 34.06 24.09
N ASN A 30 13.02 35.30 24.49
CA ASN A 30 12.05 36.39 24.42
C ASN A 30 11.65 36.77 22.99
N GLY A 31 12.56 36.69 22.02
CA GLY A 31 12.24 36.93 20.61
C GLY A 31 11.38 35.85 19.96
N LEU A 32 11.49 34.59 20.43
CA LEU A 32 10.74 33.45 19.91
C LEU A 32 9.36 33.27 20.58
N ARG A 33 9.17 33.80 21.80
CA ARG A 33 7.91 33.72 22.58
C ARG A 33 6.67 34.34 21.91
N GLN A 34 6.84 35.12 20.85
CA GLN A 34 5.71 35.68 20.08
C GLN A 34 5.25 34.80 18.92
N VAL A 35 6.00 33.74 18.60
CA VAL A 35 5.77 32.88 17.43
C VAL A 35 5.73 31.39 17.81
N LEU A 36 6.39 31.02 18.90
CA LEU A 36 6.44 29.68 19.47
C LEU A 36 6.06 29.73 20.95
N ASP A 37 5.50 28.64 21.46
CA ASP A 37 5.19 28.51 22.89
C ASP A 37 6.47 28.45 23.75
N PRO A 38 6.43 28.88 25.02
CA PRO A 38 7.61 28.97 25.89
C PRO A 38 8.42 27.67 26.04
N ASP A 39 7.78 26.52 25.95
CA ASP A 39 8.34 25.20 26.28
C ASP A 39 9.07 24.57 25.07
N SER A 40 8.54 24.80 23.87
CA SER A 40 9.23 24.49 22.60
C SER A 40 10.54 25.26 22.45
N ILE A 41 10.67 26.42 23.10
CA ILE A 41 11.85 27.28 22.98
C ILE A 41 12.99 26.81 23.89
N GLU A 42 12.70 26.30 25.09
CA GLU A 42 13.70 25.65 25.97
C GLU A 42 14.38 24.50 25.22
N THR A 43 13.57 23.63 24.62
CA THR A 43 14.03 22.44 23.89
C THR A 43 14.82 22.82 22.62
N LEU A 44 14.38 23.85 21.89
CA LEU A 44 15.08 24.33 20.70
C LEU A 44 16.43 24.95 21.05
N VAL A 45 16.50 25.72 22.14
CA VAL A 45 17.73 26.35 22.61
C VAL A 45 18.74 25.31 23.08
N ASP A 46 18.32 24.34 23.88
CA ASP A 46 19.19 23.25 24.35
C ASP A 46 19.68 22.36 23.19
N SER A 47 18.91 22.28 22.10
CA SER A 47 19.30 21.54 20.89
C SER A 47 20.21 22.32 19.94
N LEU A 48 20.34 23.63 20.12
CA LEU A 48 21.19 24.50 19.30
C LEU A 48 22.48 24.88 20.05
N ASP A 49 22.44 24.96 21.38
CA ASP A 49 23.59 25.19 22.27
C ASP A 49 24.36 23.88 22.49
N MET A 50 25.09 23.46 21.46
CA MET A 50 25.73 22.15 21.38
C MET A 50 26.91 21.98 22.33
N ASP A 51 27.52 23.08 22.76
CA ASP A 51 28.56 23.06 23.79
C ASP A 51 28.03 23.34 25.21
N HIS A 52 26.72 23.58 25.35
CA HIS A 52 26.01 23.87 26.60
C HIS A 52 26.57 25.07 27.36
N SER A 53 27.05 26.08 26.63
CA SER A 53 27.62 27.30 27.20
C SER A 53 26.56 28.23 27.81
N GLY A 54 25.28 28.00 27.55
CA GLY A 54 24.17 28.84 27.97
C GLY A 54 23.95 30.05 27.05
N SER A 55 24.49 30.03 25.83
CA SER A 55 24.29 31.04 24.78
C SER A 55 24.55 30.46 23.40
N VAL A 56 23.62 30.63 22.45
CA VAL A 56 23.77 30.08 21.08
C VAL A 56 24.58 31.03 20.21
N ASP A 57 25.73 30.59 19.72
CA ASP A 57 26.54 31.39 18.80
C ASP A 57 26.11 31.23 17.32
N TYR A 58 26.60 32.13 16.45
CA TYR A 58 26.23 32.12 15.04
C TYR A 58 26.65 30.83 14.31
N SER A 59 27.74 30.21 14.73
CA SER A 59 28.26 28.98 14.13
C SER A 59 27.46 27.76 14.57
N GLU A 60 27.02 27.73 15.83
CA GLU A 60 26.14 26.71 16.40
C GLU A 60 24.72 26.79 15.82
N PHE A 61 24.18 27.99 15.63
CA PHE A 61 22.89 28.20 14.97
C PHE A 61 22.89 27.67 13.53
N VAL A 62 23.96 27.97 12.77
CA VAL A 62 24.12 27.49 11.39
C VAL A 62 24.36 25.98 11.35
N ALA A 63 25.16 25.43 12.28
CA ALA A 63 25.41 23.98 12.37
C ALA A 63 24.15 23.19 12.76
N GLY A 64 23.36 23.69 13.72
CA GLY A 64 22.08 23.08 14.12
C GLY A 64 21.02 23.12 13.03
N CYS A 65 21.03 24.13 12.16
CA CYS A 65 20.21 24.15 10.95
C CYS A 65 20.70 23.20 9.85
N LEU A 66 21.97 22.79 9.85
CA LEU A 66 22.56 21.92 8.82
C LEU A 66 22.51 20.42 9.16
N ASP A 67 22.41 20.04 10.45
CA ASP A 67 22.31 18.63 10.87
C ASP A 67 20.87 18.06 10.80
N ALA A 68 19.87 18.91 10.55
CA ALA A 68 18.49 18.52 10.27
C ALA A 68 18.18 18.51 8.75
N HIS A 69 17.96 17.30 8.21
CA HIS A 69 17.46 16.96 6.87
C HIS A 69 17.18 18.12 5.87
N MET A 70 18.10 18.30 4.91
CA MET A 70 18.12 19.27 3.80
C MET A 70 16.87 19.40 2.89
N GLY A 71 15.79 18.63 3.10
CA GLY A 71 14.55 18.75 2.31
C GLY A 71 13.57 19.81 2.80
N LEU A 72 13.58 20.15 4.10
CA LEU A 72 12.64 21.11 4.69
C LEU A 72 13.05 22.58 4.47
N ILE A 73 14.36 22.84 4.33
CA ILE A 73 14.92 24.19 4.20
C ILE A 73 14.64 24.80 2.82
N GLU A 74 14.52 24.00 1.75
CA GLU A 74 14.22 24.52 0.41
C GLU A 74 12.80 25.12 0.34
N SER A 75 11.84 24.51 1.03
CA SER A 75 10.49 25.04 1.17
C SER A 75 10.46 26.31 2.02
N ALA A 76 11.19 26.35 3.14
CA ALA A 76 11.28 27.52 4.00
C ALA A 76 11.97 28.72 3.32
N LEU A 77 13.04 28.48 2.55
CA LEU A 77 13.72 29.49 1.75
C LEU A 77 12.85 29.99 0.59
N TYR A 78 12.10 29.10 -0.06
CA TYR A 78 11.15 29.46 -1.11
C TYR A 78 9.99 30.30 -0.59
N HIS A 79 9.49 29.98 0.61
CA HIS A 79 8.51 30.78 1.33
C HIS A 79 9.07 32.17 1.72
N ALA A 80 10.33 32.26 2.15
CA ALA A 80 10.96 33.55 2.43
C ALA A 80 11.10 34.39 1.15
N PHE A 81 11.48 33.79 0.03
CA PHE A 81 11.56 34.46 -1.28
C PHE A 81 10.21 35.04 -1.74
N HIS A 82 9.12 34.28 -1.58
CA HIS A 82 7.75 34.73 -1.92
C HIS A 82 7.22 35.85 -1.04
N VAL A 83 7.76 36.05 0.17
CA VAL A 83 7.40 37.19 1.02
C VAL A 83 8.02 38.50 0.51
N PHE A 84 9.19 38.42 -0.13
CA PHE A 84 9.84 39.58 -0.73
C PHE A 84 9.36 39.88 -2.16
N ASP A 85 8.87 38.87 -2.88
CA ASP A 85 8.21 38.98 -4.18
C ASP A 85 6.71 39.34 -4.01
N VAL A 86 6.46 40.60 -3.64
CA VAL A 86 5.12 41.11 -3.26
C VAL A 86 4.10 40.99 -4.40
N ASN A 87 4.55 41.13 -5.65
CA ASN A 87 3.68 41.01 -6.81
C ASN A 87 3.57 39.57 -7.35
N ASN A 88 4.39 38.65 -6.81
CA ASN A 88 4.47 37.23 -7.09
C ASN A 88 4.86 36.92 -8.55
N ASP A 89 5.78 37.70 -9.12
CA ASP A 89 6.28 37.57 -10.50
C ASP A 89 7.50 36.66 -10.65
N GLY A 90 8.00 36.13 -9.52
CA GLY A 90 9.08 35.14 -9.45
C GLY A 90 10.47 35.73 -9.28
N VAL A 91 10.61 37.06 -9.16
CA VAL A 91 11.89 37.76 -8.94
C VAL A 91 11.73 38.90 -7.95
N ILE A 92 12.75 39.22 -7.15
CA ILE A 92 12.67 40.32 -6.18
C ILE A 92 13.28 41.58 -6.80
N SER A 93 12.46 42.61 -7.05
CA SER A 93 12.96 43.88 -7.58
C SER A 93 13.55 44.80 -6.49
N LEU A 94 14.42 45.72 -6.88
CA LEU A 94 14.90 46.79 -5.99
C LEU A 94 13.75 47.61 -5.38
N GLY A 95 12.62 47.72 -6.10
CA GLY A 95 11.42 48.42 -5.65
C GLY A 95 10.70 47.67 -4.53
N GLU A 96 10.55 46.36 -4.64
CA GLU A 96 9.94 45.50 -3.62
C GLU A 96 10.82 45.36 -2.39
N LEU A 97 12.14 45.19 -2.61
CA LEU A 97 13.12 45.17 -1.53
C LEU A 97 13.12 46.50 -0.76
N ARG A 98 13.05 47.65 -1.47
CA ARG A 98 12.91 48.98 -0.83
C ARG A 98 11.54 49.21 -0.19
N SER A 99 10.47 48.68 -0.76
CA SER A 99 9.10 48.82 -0.22
C SER A 99 9.02 48.15 1.15
N ILE A 100 9.53 46.93 1.26
CA ILE A 100 9.56 46.17 2.52
C ILE A 100 10.51 46.82 3.53
N LEU A 101 11.63 47.41 3.08
CA LEU A 101 12.60 48.10 3.95
C LEU A 101 12.19 49.52 4.36
N LYS A 102 11.32 50.21 3.61
CA LYS A 102 10.81 51.56 3.95
C LYS A 102 9.64 51.54 4.93
N ASP A 103 8.80 50.51 4.89
CA ASP A 103 7.68 50.37 5.83
C ASP A 103 8.14 49.92 7.24
N GLY A 104 9.38 49.43 7.36
CA GLY A 104 10.05 49.06 8.63
C GLY A 104 11.06 50.10 9.15
N GLY A 105 10.70 51.39 9.10
CA GLY A 105 11.57 52.57 9.26
C GLY A 105 12.71 52.47 10.30
N GLU A 106 13.88 53.03 9.94
CA GLU A 106 15.20 53.09 10.64
C GLU A 106 15.74 51.82 11.34
N ALA A 107 14.92 50.79 11.55
CA ALA A 107 15.20 49.59 12.33
C ALA A 107 15.81 48.44 11.51
N LEU A 108 15.76 48.50 10.17
CA LEU A 108 16.31 47.45 9.29
C LEU A 108 17.72 47.70 8.75
N SER A 109 18.42 48.75 9.16
CA SER A 109 19.83 48.97 8.81
C SER A 109 20.80 47.95 9.44
N VAL A 110 20.29 47.10 10.36
CA VAL A 110 21.05 46.07 11.09
C VAL A 110 21.06 44.71 10.37
N VAL A 111 20.21 44.50 9.35
CA VAL A 111 20.15 43.25 8.56
C VAL A 111 21.25 43.20 7.48
N LEU A 112 21.85 44.35 7.17
CA LEU A 112 22.97 44.44 6.24
C LEU A 112 24.30 44.31 7.00
N PRO A 113 25.26 43.51 6.50
CA PRO A 113 26.61 43.47 7.08
C PRO A 113 27.17 44.89 7.23
N GLU A 114 27.81 45.19 8.37
CA GLU A 114 28.19 46.56 8.76
C GLU A 114 28.77 47.38 7.59
N GLY A 115 28.06 48.44 7.21
CA GLY A 115 28.51 49.43 6.22
C GLY A 115 27.96 49.29 4.79
N LYS A 116 27.11 48.30 4.47
CA LYS A 116 26.53 48.15 3.12
C LYS A 116 25.14 48.78 3.00
N THR A 117 24.87 49.48 1.89
CA THR A 117 23.53 50.03 1.58
C THR A 117 22.65 48.97 0.90
N VAL A 118 21.33 49.20 0.83
CA VAL A 118 20.36 48.30 0.16
C VAL A 118 20.76 48.05 -1.30
N GLU A 119 21.31 49.08 -1.97
CA GLU A 119 21.84 48.99 -3.32
C GLU A 119 23.14 48.18 -3.37
N GLY A 120 23.95 48.20 -2.32
CA GLY A 120 25.14 47.36 -2.18
C GLY A 120 24.80 45.88 -1.97
N PHE A 121 23.79 45.60 -1.14
CA PHE A 121 23.28 44.25 -0.91
C PHE A 121 22.64 43.63 -2.17
N MET A 122 21.83 44.42 -2.88
CA MET A 122 21.28 44.02 -4.17
C MET A 122 22.40 43.61 -5.13
N LYS A 123 23.49 44.38 -5.17
CA LYS A 123 24.63 44.16 -6.08
C LYS A 123 25.50 42.96 -5.71
N ASP A 124 25.47 42.52 -4.46
CA ASP A 124 26.23 41.36 -3.99
C ASP A 124 25.52 40.03 -4.28
N ILE A 125 24.18 40.04 -4.39
CA ILE A 125 23.35 38.85 -4.64
C ILE A 125 22.95 38.76 -6.13
N ASP A 126 22.58 39.88 -6.76
CA ASP A 126 22.25 39.99 -8.19
C ASP A 126 23.52 39.78 -9.04
N THR A 127 23.85 38.51 -9.23
CA THR A 127 25.07 38.07 -9.93
C THR A 127 24.88 38.19 -11.45
N SER A 128 23.64 38.05 -11.93
CA SER A 128 23.24 38.23 -13.32
C SER A 128 23.19 39.70 -13.75
N LYS A 129 23.11 40.64 -12.81
CA LYS A 129 23.06 42.11 -12.97
C LYS A 129 21.87 42.61 -13.77
N ASP A 130 20.77 41.88 -13.73
CA ASP A 130 19.53 42.27 -14.43
C ASP A 130 18.67 43.25 -13.62
N GLY A 131 19.08 43.57 -12.39
CA GLY A 131 18.40 44.48 -11.49
C GLY A 131 17.35 43.82 -10.60
N PHE A 132 17.27 42.49 -10.60
CA PHE A 132 16.37 41.67 -9.81
C PHE A 132 17.15 40.54 -9.11
N ILE A 133 16.62 40.00 -8.01
CA ILE A 133 17.20 38.84 -7.33
C ILE A 133 16.31 37.63 -7.63
N SER A 134 16.87 36.63 -8.30
CA SER A 134 16.20 35.34 -8.50
C SER A 134 16.36 34.40 -7.30
N PHE A 135 15.48 33.41 -7.19
CA PHE A 135 15.51 32.44 -6.09
C PHE A 135 16.83 31.65 -6.04
N GLU A 136 17.39 31.31 -7.20
CA GLU A 136 18.65 30.58 -7.28
C GLU A 136 19.84 31.45 -6.85
N GLU A 137 19.86 32.75 -7.20
CA GLU A 137 20.92 33.67 -6.75
C GLU A 137 20.89 33.86 -5.22
N LEU A 138 19.70 33.98 -4.62
CA LEU A 138 19.55 34.09 -3.17
C LEU A 138 19.99 32.80 -2.45
N LYS A 139 19.67 31.63 -3.02
CA LYS A 139 20.05 30.31 -2.49
C LYS A 139 21.56 30.06 -2.57
N GLU A 140 22.19 30.48 -3.67
CA GLU A 140 23.64 30.30 -3.89
C GLU A 140 24.47 31.22 -2.98
N PHE A 141 23.98 32.43 -2.73
CA PHE A 141 24.56 33.36 -1.76
C PHE A 141 24.59 32.78 -0.34
N LEU A 142 23.47 32.21 0.13
CA LEU A 142 23.36 31.63 1.48
C LEU A 142 24.22 30.37 1.68
N LYS A 143 24.41 29.58 0.62
CA LYS A 143 25.31 28.40 0.65
C LYS A 143 26.79 28.81 0.76
N LYS A 144 27.21 29.85 0.06
CA LYS A 144 28.59 30.35 0.11
C LYS A 144 28.98 30.91 1.49
N GLU A 145 28.05 31.56 2.18
CA GLU A 145 28.28 32.05 3.54
C GLU A 145 28.37 30.91 4.58
N ALA A 146 27.66 29.79 4.36
CA ALA A 146 27.71 28.62 5.24
C ALA A 146 29.03 27.84 5.13
N ASP A 147 29.59 27.71 3.93
CA ASP A 147 30.87 27.03 3.69
C ASP A 147 32.09 27.79 4.26
N ALA A 148 31.92 29.07 4.60
CA ALA A 148 32.97 29.90 5.17
C ALA A 148 33.15 29.76 6.69
N SER A 149 32.34 28.94 7.38
CA SER A 149 32.26 28.89 8.85
C SER A 149 33.08 27.75 9.51
N PRO A 150 33.75 27.93 10.68
CA PRO A 150 34.92 27.13 11.07
C PRO A 150 34.66 25.78 11.81
N CYS A 151 33.41 25.36 12.05
CA CYS A 151 33.11 24.33 13.06
C CYS A 151 33.13 22.86 12.59
N ALA A 152 33.48 22.56 11.33
CA ALA A 152 33.41 21.21 10.77
C ALA A 152 34.77 20.49 10.60
N ARG A 153 35.47 20.08 11.69
CA ARG A 153 36.58 19.08 11.62
C ARG A 153 36.70 18.22 12.91
N PRO A 154 36.94 16.89 12.81
CA PRO A 154 37.09 15.99 13.97
C PRO A 154 38.54 15.92 14.51
N PRO A 155 38.76 15.48 15.77
CA PRO A 155 40.05 15.59 16.45
C PRO A 155 41.02 14.47 16.09
N LYS A 156 42.32 14.80 15.94
CA LYS A 156 43.43 13.82 16.00
C LYS A 156 44.47 14.23 17.05
N LYS A 157 44.75 13.23 17.89
CA LYS A 157 45.78 13.00 18.92
C LYS A 157 46.93 14.00 19.12
N GLU A 158 47.20 14.21 20.39
CA GLU A 158 48.17 15.09 21.07
C GLU A 158 49.67 14.95 20.73
N ALA A 159 50.35 16.05 21.10
CA ALA A 159 51.72 16.20 21.60
C ALA A 159 52.87 16.40 20.59
N ALA A 160 53.35 17.65 20.47
CA ALA A 160 54.74 18.04 20.77
C ALA A 160 54.99 19.56 20.62
N ARG A 161 55.29 20.21 21.75
CA ARG A 161 56.38 21.18 21.97
C ARG A 161 56.59 22.39 21.01
N ARG A 162 56.32 23.57 21.59
CA ARG A 162 57.19 24.76 21.80
C ARG A 162 57.72 25.59 20.59
N LEU A 163 57.44 26.91 20.69
CA LEU A 163 58.30 28.10 20.43
C LEU A 163 58.79 28.27 18.96
N SER A 164 58.77 29.41 18.27
CA SER A 164 59.03 30.81 18.65
C SER A 164 58.80 31.77 17.44
N SER A 165 58.30 32.98 17.74
CA SER A 165 58.69 34.32 17.23
C SER A 165 58.96 34.65 15.74
N ALA A 166 58.31 35.75 15.30
CA ALA A 166 58.77 36.84 14.40
C ALA A 166 59.13 36.47 12.94
N GLY A 167 58.80 37.24 11.89
CA GLY A 167 58.20 38.55 11.67
C GLY A 167 58.38 38.91 10.17
N ILE A 168 57.96 40.13 9.78
CA ILE A 168 58.41 40.89 8.60
C ILE A 168 57.71 40.57 7.24
N GLY A 169 56.98 41.57 6.68
CA GLY A 169 56.64 41.69 5.24
C GLY A 169 57.78 42.37 4.45
N PRO A 170 57.60 43.08 3.31
CA PRO A 170 56.46 43.20 2.39
C PRO A 170 56.86 43.10 0.88
N ASN A 171 55.91 43.43 -0.02
CA ASN A 171 56.10 43.97 -1.39
C ASN A 171 56.67 43.02 -2.48
N SER A 172 56.36 43.09 -3.78
CA SER A 172 55.66 44.07 -4.63
C SER A 172 55.51 43.51 -6.07
N SER A 173 54.39 43.83 -6.73
CA SER A 173 54.28 44.29 -8.15
C SER A 173 54.65 43.30 -9.29
N MET A 174 54.22 43.41 -10.55
CA MET A 174 53.83 44.55 -11.38
C MET A 174 53.27 44.05 -12.75
N SER A 175 52.43 44.88 -13.40
CA SER A 175 52.44 45.21 -14.85
C SER A 175 51.53 44.39 -15.79
N THR A 176 50.73 44.91 -16.74
CA THR A 176 50.56 46.26 -17.35
C THR A 176 49.29 46.30 -18.25
N ALA A 177 48.73 47.50 -18.45
CA ALA A 177 47.57 47.90 -19.28
C ALA A 177 47.88 47.97 -20.81
N PRO A 178 46.99 48.41 -21.78
CA PRO A 178 46.20 49.69 -21.85
C PRO A 178 44.72 49.55 -22.39
N SER A 179 43.71 50.37 -22.01
CA SER A 179 43.15 51.65 -22.58
C SER A 179 42.96 51.71 -24.12
N ALA A 180 41.97 52.30 -24.79
CA ALA A 180 40.69 53.03 -24.62
C ALA A 180 40.04 53.06 -26.04
N GLY A 181 38.73 53.01 -26.31
CA GLY A 181 37.79 54.13 -26.26
C GLY A 181 36.91 54.26 -27.54
N VAL A 182 35.63 54.62 -27.34
CA VAL A 182 34.72 55.44 -28.18
C VAL A 182 33.80 54.79 -29.27
N ALA A 183 32.50 55.12 -29.09
CA ALA A 183 31.40 55.37 -30.06
C ALA A 183 30.28 54.32 -30.30
N SER A 184 29.08 54.73 -29.86
CA SER A 184 27.76 54.61 -30.53
C SER A 184 27.11 53.22 -30.68
N GLN A 185 25.92 53.03 -30.06
CA GLN A 185 24.68 52.67 -30.79
C GLN A 185 23.45 52.43 -29.88
N ARG A 186 22.35 53.09 -30.28
CA ARG A 186 20.91 52.76 -30.18
C ARG A 186 20.23 52.45 -28.81
N PRO A 187 19.02 53.01 -28.56
CA PRO A 187 18.16 52.57 -27.45
C PRO A 187 17.59 51.17 -27.75
N PRO A 188 17.34 50.33 -26.72
CA PRO A 188 16.69 49.04 -26.90
C PRO A 188 15.24 49.21 -27.38
N ALA A 189 14.81 48.25 -28.20
CA ALA A 189 13.52 48.23 -28.90
C ALA A 189 12.30 48.23 -27.95
N PRO A 190 11.13 48.73 -28.39
CA PRO A 190 9.92 48.67 -27.60
C PRO A 190 9.47 47.21 -27.41
N VAL A 191 9.17 46.86 -26.17
CA VAL A 191 8.55 45.59 -25.77
C VAL A 191 7.20 45.43 -26.52
N PRO A 192 6.90 44.27 -27.13
CA PRO A 192 5.62 44.07 -27.82
C PRO A 192 4.46 44.09 -26.81
N VAL A 193 3.34 44.71 -27.20
CA VAL A 193 2.06 44.53 -26.51
C VAL A 193 1.65 43.06 -26.63
N GLU A 194 1.12 42.48 -25.55
CA GLU A 194 0.56 41.12 -25.57
C GLU A 194 -0.38 40.90 -26.78
N PRO A 195 -0.12 39.90 -27.63
CA PRO A 195 -0.98 39.55 -28.77
C PRO A 195 -2.44 39.29 -28.38
N GLU A 196 -2.67 38.84 -27.13
CA GLU A 196 -3.99 38.56 -26.55
C GLU A 196 -4.90 39.80 -26.47
N LEU A 197 -4.35 40.94 -26.06
CA LEU A 197 -5.10 42.19 -25.86
C LEU A 197 -5.47 42.82 -27.20
N TYR A 198 -4.54 42.79 -28.16
CA TYR A 198 -4.75 43.27 -29.53
C TYR A 198 -5.81 42.44 -30.27
N ALA A 199 -5.78 41.11 -30.14
CA ALA A 199 -6.76 40.21 -30.75
C ALA A 199 -8.16 40.28 -30.10
N GLN A 200 -8.26 40.68 -28.82
CA GLN A 200 -9.54 40.93 -28.15
C GLN A 200 -10.17 42.26 -28.60
N LEU A 201 -9.36 43.30 -28.79
CA LEU A 201 -9.83 44.61 -29.25
C LEU A 201 -10.25 44.61 -30.72
N GLN A 202 -9.56 43.85 -31.59
CA GLN A 202 -9.93 43.67 -33.01
C GLN A 202 -11.31 43.01 -33.21
N ARG A 203 -11.75 42.17 -32.28
CA ARG A 203 -13.05 41.48 -32.37
C ARG A 203 -14.22 42.30 -31.82
N CYS A 204 -13.93 43.31 -30.99
CA CYS A 204 -14.96 44.18 -30.41
C CYS A 204 -15.30 45.39 -31.29
N VAL A 205 -14.44 45.71 -32.27
CA VAL A 205 -14.59 46.89 -33.13
C VAL A 205 -15.08 46.44 -34.50
N ASP A 206 -16.35 46.72 -34.81
CA ASP A 206 -16.92 46.53 -36.14
C ASP A 206 -16.10 47.32 -37.17
N LEU A 207 -15.59 46.64 -38.21
CA LEU A 207 -14.66 47.16 -39.24
C LEU A 207 -15.34 48.13 -40.22
N SER A 208 -16.19 49.04 -39.70
CA SER A 208 -16.68 50.17 -40.47
C SER A 208 -15.64 51.29 -40.51
N SER A 209 -15.62 52.05 -41.59
CA SER A 209 -14.69 53.17 -41.85
C SER A 209 -14.69 54.25 -40.75
N SER A 210 -15.68 54.26 -39.87
CA SER A 210 -15.83 55.20 -38.76
C SER A 210 -14.95 54.92 -37.53
N ASN A 211 -14.32 53.73 -37.43
CA ASN A 211 -13.55 53.31 -36.24
C ASN A 211 -12.03 53.18 -36.44
N VAL A 212 -11.50 53.56 -37.61
CA VAL A 212 -10.07 53.45 -37.94
C VAL A 212 -9.18 54.29 -37.01
N GLY A 213 -9.68 55.43 -36.51
CA GLY A 213 -8.98 56.25 -35.52
C GLY A 213 -8.81 55.58 -34.16
N LEU A 214 -9.79 54.76 -33.75
CA LEU A 214 -9.75 54.00 -32.49
C LEU A 214 -8.67 52.90 -32.54
N LEU A 215 -8.60 52.19 -33.66
CA LEU A 215 -7.59 51.13 -33.89
C LEU A 215 -6.15 51.65 -33.87
N LYS A 216 -5.91 52.89 -34.33
CA LYS A 216 -4.59 53.54 -34.25
C LYS A 216 -4.18 53.98 -32.85
N GLU A 217 -5.14 54.25 -31.96
CA GLU A 217 -4.85 54.60 -30.56
C GLU A 217 -4.67 53.34 -29.68
N LEU A 218 -5.39 52.26 -29.98
CA LEU A 218 -5.35 50.99 -29.24
C LEU A 218 -4.04 50.20 -29.43
N THR A 219 -3.19 50.58 -30.38
CA THR A 219 -1.81 50.08 -30.54
C THR A 219 -0.82 50.76 -29.59
N LEU A 220 -1.22 51.82 -28.90
CA LEU A 220 -0.43 52.51 -27.89
C LEU A 220 -0.66 51.88 -26.51
N SER A 221 0.30 52.00 -25.60
CA SER A 221 0.15 51.58 -24.20
C SER A 221 -1.14 52.16 -23.58
N PRO A 222 -1.88 51.40 -22.74
CA PRO A 222 -3.15 51.83 -22.12
C PRO A 222 -3.07 53.17 -21.37
N ALA A 223 -1.88 53.56 -20.90
CA ALA A 223 -1.64 54.85 -20.26
C ALA A 223 -1.75 56.08 -21.21
N ARG A 224 -1.81 55.85 -22.53
CA ARG A 224 -1.83 56.90 -23.57
C ARG A 224 -3.16 57.01 -24.32
N TRP A 225 -4.19 56.26 -23.93
CA TRP A 225 -5.48 56.30 -24.62
C TRP A 225 -6.27 57.56 -24.25
N SER A 226 -6.87 58.22 -25.26
CA SER A 226 -7.75 59.35 -24.98
C SER A 226 -8.99 58.92 -24.17
N PRO A 227 -9.55 59.82 -23.33
CA PRO A 227 -10.77 59.53 -22.56
C PRO A 227 -11.95 59.07 -23.42
N THR A 228 -12.05 59.56 -24.65
CA THR A 228 -13.09 59.21 -25.63
C THR A 228 -12.96 57.76 -26.12
N SER A 229 -11.74 57.28 -26.33
CA SER A 229 -11.46 55.91 -26.77
C SER A 229 -11.69 54.90 -25.64
N LEU A 230 -11.33 55.27 -24.41
CA LEU A 230 -11.69 54.52 -23.21
C LEU A 230 -13.22 54.41 -23.05
N ALA A 231 -13.97 55.48 -23.32
CA ALA A 231 -15.44 55.46 -23.28
C ALA A 231 -16.05 54.54 -24.35
N LYS A 232 -15.52 54.54 -25.58
CA LYS A 232 -15.98 53.64 -26.67
C LYS A 232 -15.69 52.16 -26.38
N VAL A 233 -14.51 51.83 -25.88
CA VAL A 233 -14.16 50.45 -25.46
C VAL A 233 -15.05 50.00 -24.31
N ARG A 234 -15.34 50.88 -23.34
CA ARG A 234 -16.29 50.61 -22.26
C ARG A 234 -17.71 50.36 -22.80
N ALA A 235 -18.18 51.15 -23.76
CA ALA A 235 -19.50 50.97 -24.37
C ALA A 235 -19.64 49.66 -25.16
N LEU A 236 -18.59 49.23 -25.88
CA LEU A 236 -18.56 47.95 -26.58
C LEU A 236 -18.54 46.75 -25.61
N ARG A 237 -17.75 46.84 -24.53
CA ARG A 237 -17.79 45.85 -23.43
C ARG A 237 -19.18 45.77 -22.78
N VAL A 238 -19.90 46.88 -22.66
CA VAL A 238 -21.29 46.89 -22.14
C VAL A 238 -22.26 46.21 -23.10
N LYS A 239 -22.12 46.39 -24.42
CA LYS A 239 -22.94 45.69 -25.43
C LYS A 239 -22.70 44.18 -25.45
N GLU A 240 -21.44 43.74 -25.46
CA GLU A 240 -21.08 42.31 -25.42
C GLU A 240 -21.61 41.64 -24.15
N ARG A 241 -21.45 42.30 -23.00
CA ARG A 241 -22.00 41.85 -21.71
C ARG A 241 -23.53 41.75 -21.72
N SER A 242 -24.22 42.68 -22.38
CA SER A 242 -25.69 42.65 -22.51
C SER A 242 -26.20 41.50 -23.40
N ALA A 243 -25.45 41.14 -24.45
CA ALA A 243 -25.79 40.05 -25.35
C ALA A 243 -25.55 38.67 -24.70
N ASP A 244 -24.44 38.53 -23.96
CA ASP A 244 -24.17 37.35 -23.13
C ASP A 244 -25.26 37.18 -22.06
N ASP A 245 -25.65 38.25 -21.38
CA ASP A 245 -26.73 38.19 -20.37
C ASP A 245 -28.08 37.78 -20.96
N ALA A 246 -28.41 38.20 -22.19
CA ALA A 246 -29.64 37.83 -22.87
C ALA A 246 -29.64 36.36 -23.33
N TRP A 247 -28.53 35.89 -23.90
CA TRP A 247 -28.36 34.49 -24.29
C TRP A 247 -28.47 33.54 -23.08
N VAL A 248 -27.82 33.87 -21.98
CA VAL A 248 -27.83 33.06 -20.75
C VAL A 248 -29.20 33.04 -20.10
N LYS A 249 -29.91 34.18 -20.09
CA LYS A 249 -31.31 34.23 -19.64
C LYS A 249 -32.19 33.30 -20.47
N ARG A 250 -32.01 33.24 -21.80
CA ARG A 250 -32.71 32.29 -22.67
C ARG A 250 -32.41 30.85 -22.28
N LEU A 251 -31.12 30.48 -22.14
CA LEU A 251 -30.73 29.12 -21.75
C LEU A 251 -31.34 28.68 -20.41
N ARG A 252 -31.50 29.60 -19.44
CA ARG A 252 -32.11 29.29 -18.13
C ARG A 252 -33.62 29.04 -18.19
N GLN A 253 -34.29 29.50 -19.24
CA GLN A 253 -35.74 29.34 -19.41
C GLN A 253 -36.10 28.07 -20.19
N GLU A 254 -35.13 27.44 -20.86
CA GLU A 254 -35.37 26.22 -21.63
C GLU A 254 -35.67 25.03 -20.73
N ARG A 255 -36.69 24.26 -21.12
CA ARG A 255 -37.04 23.01 -20.45
C ARG A 255 -36.16 21.89 -20.94
N VAL A 256 -35.05 21.65 -20.25
CA VAL A 256 -34.08 20.61 -20.59
C VAL A 256 -33.99 19.55 -19.51
N ARG A 257 -33.59 18.34 -19.89
CA ARG A 257 -33.21 17.31 -18.94
C ARG A 257 -31.76 17.56 -18.49
N PRO A 258 -31.47 17.51 -17.18
CA PRO A 258 -30.10 17.54 -16.68
C PRO A 258 -29.24 16.46 -17.32
N LEU A 259 -27.94 16.74 -17.51
CA LEU A 259 -27.00 15.68 -17.90
C LEU A 259 -26.96 14.61 -16.80
N TYR A 260 -26.73 15.05 -15.56
CA TYR A 260 -26.77 14.25 -14.35
C TYR A 260 -26.67 15.11 -13.10
N HIS A 261 -27.03 14.52 -11.96
CA HIS A 261 -26.65 15.00 -10.63
C HIS A 261 -25.46 14.23 -10.07
N ALA A 262 -24.77 14.77 -9.07
CA ALA A 262 -23.57 14.13 -8.54
C ALA A 262 -23.85 12.75 -7.93
N GLY A 263 -25.03 12.54 -7.34
CA GLY A 263 -25.48 11.24 -6.83
C GLY A 263 -25.87 10.22 -7.91
N GLU A 264 -25.95 10.64 -9.18
CA GLU A 264 -26.21 9.73 -10.30
C GLU A 264 -24.92 9.27 -10.99
N LEU A 265 -23.78 9.91 -10.69
CA LEU A 265 -22.51 9.61 -11.34
C LEU A 265 -22.06 8.17 -11.08
N LYS A 266 -21.63 7.50 -12.14
CA LYS A 266 -21.11 6.12 -12.12
C LYS A 266 -19.68 6.01 -12.62
N SER A 267 -19.17 7.02 -13.33
CA SER A 267 -17.80 7.02 -13.87
C SER A 267 -17.10 8.35 -13.61
N VAL A 268 -15.83 8.30 -13.27
CA VAL A 268 -14.94 9.48 -13.21
C VAL A 268 -13.76 9.26 -14.15
N HIS A 269 -13.56 10.22 -15.04
CA HIS A 269 -12.36 10.36 -15.86
C HIS A 269 -11.44 11.37 -15.17
N LEU A 270 -10.33 10.89 -14.61
CA LEU A 270 -9.41 11.68 -13.80
C LEU A 270 -8.11 11.94 -14.57
N GLU A 271 -7.77 13.20 -14.77
CA GLU A 271 -6.46 13.63 -15.28
C GLU A 271 -5.57 13.98 -14.09
N LEU A 272 -4.52 13.21 -13.84
CA LEU A 272 -3.62 13.49 -12.70
C LEU A 272 -2.63 14.61 -12.98
N THR A 273 -2.17 14.76 -14.23
CA THR A 273 -1.09 15.68 -14.58
C THR A 273 -1.23 16.12 -16.02
N THR A 274 -0.68 17.29 -16.38
CA THR A 274 -0.51 17.70 -17.78
C THR A 274 0.85 17.31 -18.37
N ARG A 275 1.73 16.68 -17.57
CA ARG A 275 3.08 16.29 -18.00
C ARG A 275 3.08 14.94 -18.69
N CYS A 276 3.89 14.78 -19.73
CA CYS A 276 4.18 13.48 -20.34
C CYS A 276 5.46 13.50 -21.18
N ASN A 277 6.22 12.41 -21.13
CA ASN A 277 7.50 12.24 -21.83
C ASN A 277 7.38 12.09 -23.36
N ALA A 278 6.19 11.74 -23.88
CA ALA A 278 6.02 11.42 -25.29
C ALA A 278 5.55 12.65 -26.10
N ALA A 279 6.22 12.94 -27.22
CA ALA A 279 5.85 14.04 -28.12
C ALA A 279 4.92 13.54 -29.26
N CYS A 280 3.75 12.98 -28.92
CA CYS A 280 2.90 12.35 -29.94
C CYS A 280 2.38 13.38 -30.98
N PRO A 281 2.54 13.18 -32.31
CA PRO A 281 2.24 14.22 -33.29
C PRO A 281 0.77 14.61 -33.45
N GLN A 282 -0.17 13.80 -32.98
CA GLN A 282 -1.61 14.13 -33.00
C GLN A 282 -2.18 14.25 -31.57
N CYS A 283 -1.31 14.53 -30.60
CA CYS A 283 -1.69 14.82 -29.22
C CYS A 283 -1.79 16.34 -29.03
N PRO A 284 -2.83 16.86 -28.36
CA PRO A 284 -3.02 18.29 -28.14
C PRO A 284 -1.94 18.94 -27.25
N ARG A 285 -1.08 18.14 -26.61
CA ARG A 285 0.06 18.62 -25.81
C ARG A 285 1.16 19.25 -26.66
N ASN A 286 1.30 18.87 -27.92
CA ASN A 286 2.42 19.33 -28.75
C ASN A 286 1.89 19.88 -30.08
N LEU A 287 2.65 20.80 -30.66
CA LEU A 287 2.43 21.29 -32.01
C LEU A 287 2.98 20.28 -33.00
N GLN A 288 2.16 19.27 -33.31
CA GLN A 288 2.48 18.23 -34.31
C GLN A 288 3.72 17.39 -33.99
N GLY A 289 4.00 17.18 -32.70
CA GLY A 289 5.16 16.43 -32.21
C GLY A 289 6.43 17.27 -32.07
N GLY A 290 6.34 18.56 -32.44
CA GLY A 290 7.37 19.55 -32.21
C GLY A 290 7.27 20.18 -30.82
N ALA A 291 7.40 21.51 -30.75
CA ALA A 291 7.31 22.26 -29.51
C ALA A 291 6.02 21.96 -28.72
N GLU A 292 6.11 22.05 -27.39
CA GLU A 292 4.96 21.93 -26.51
C GLU A 292 3.92 23.02 -26.82
N ASN A 293 2.65 22.70 -26.61
CA ASN A 293 1.55 23.63 -26.74
C ASN A 293 1.76 24.80 -25.77
N PRO A 294 1.86 26.06 -26.25
CA PRO A 294 2.19 27.21 -25.41
C PRO A 294 1.24 27.40 -24.22
N VAL A 295 -0.03 27.02 -24.35
CA VAL A 295 -1.02 27.13 -23.27
C VAL A 295 -0.71 26.15 -22.13
N LEU A 296 -0.14 24.98 -22.45
CA LEU A 296 0.27 23.97 -21.46
C LEU A 296 1.68 24.23 -20.93
N ALA A 297 2.59 24.68 -21.79
CA ALA A 297 3.96 25.05 -21.40
C ALA A 297 3.98 26.20 -20.37
N ALA A 298 3.03 27.13 -20.48
CA ALA A 298 2.87 28.22 -19.51
C ALA A 298 2.28 27.75 -18.17
N HIS A 299 1.67 26.56 -18.10
CA HIS A 299 0.96 26.10 -16.92
C HIS A 299 0.88 24.57 -16.84
N HIS A 300 1.86 23.96 -16.16
CA HIS A 300 1.80 22.56 -15.81
C HIS A 300 1.01 22.36 -14.52
N ALA A 301 -0.04 21.53 -14.59
CA ALA A 301 -0.89 21.23 -13.46
C ALA A 301 -0.77 19.77 -13.06
N GLU A 302 -0.88 19.50 -11.76
CA GLU A 302 -0.87 18.16 -11.19
C GLU A 302 -1.75 18.09 -9.93
N LEU A 303 -2.37 16.93 -9.71
CA LEU A 303 -3.16 16.62 -8.51
C LEU A 303 -2.31 15.81 -7.52
N SER A 304 -2.19 16.31 -6.29
CA SER A 304 -1.64 15.54 -5.17
C SER A 304 -2.65 14.50 -4.66
N LEU A 305 -2.18 13.56 -3.82
CA LEU A 305 -3.06 12.65 -3.08
C LEU A 305 -4.11 13.41 -2.26
N ALA A 306 -3.72 14.52 -1.62
CA ALA A 306 -4.63 15.35 -0.83
C ALA A 306 -5.75 15.94 -1.69
N ASP A 307 -5.41 16.42 -2.89
CA ASP A 307 -6.40 16.91 -3.85
C ASP A 307 -7.36 15.81 -4.28
N VAL A 308 -6.84 14.61 -4.60
CA VAL A 308 -7.70 13.50 -5.02
C VAL A 308 -8.62 13.05 -3.89
N ARG A 309 -8.16 13.04 -2.63
CA ARG A 309 -9.00 12.77 -1.46
C ARG A 309 -10.09 13.82 -1.26
N ALA A 310 -9.77 15.09 -1.44
CA ALA A 310 -10.73 16.20 -1.34
C ALA A 310 -11.76 16.16 -2.47
N ILE A 311 -11.34 15.88 -3.70
CA ILE A 311 -12.20 15.81 -4.88
C ILE A 311 -13.10 14.58 -4.82
N LEU A 312 -12.54 13.41 -4.50
CA LEU A 312 -13.20 12.11 -4.52
C LEU A 312 -13.18 11.47 -3.12
N PRO A 313 -13.97 11.95 -2.15
CA PRO A 313 -14.00 11.37 -0.81
C PRO A 313 -14.53 9.93 -0.83
N PRO A 314 -14.22 9.08 0.17
CA PRO A 314 -14.57 7.65 0.17
C PRO A 314 -16.08 7.39 -0.01
N GLY A 315 -16.93 8.24 0.59
CA GLY A 315 -18.38 8.16 0.42
C GLY A 315 -18.84 8.35 -1.04
N PHE A 316 -18.18 9.26 -1.76
CA PHE A 316 -18.45 9.46 -3.19
C PHE A 316 -17.87 8.33 -4.03
N LEU A 317 -16.66 7.85 -3.73
CA LEU A 317 -16.01 6.77 -4.47
C LEU A 317 -16.85 5.48 -4.50
N ARG A 318 -17.52 5.12 -3.39
CA ARG A 318 -18.34 3.91 -3.28
C ARG A 318 -19.49 3.82 -4.28
N GLN A 319 -20.02 4.95 -4.76
CA GLN A 319 -21.13 4.94 -5.72
C GLN A 319 -20.67 4.67 -7.17
N LEU A 320 -19.37 4.85 -7.43
CA LEU A 320 -18.81 4.78 -8.76
C LEU A 320 -18.61 3.33 -9.17
N ARG A 321 -18.96 3.03 -10.42
CA ARG A 321 -18.64 1.78 -11.10
C ARG A 321 -17.22 1.80 -11.64
N LYS A 322 -16.71 2.96 -12.04
CA LYS A 322 -15.42 3.09 -12.71
C LYS A 322 -14.73 4.41 -12.35
N VAL A 323 -13.43 4.34 -12.12
CA VAL A 323 -12.53 5.49 -12.17
C VAL A 323 -11.43 5.13 -13.14
N TYR A 324 -11.12 6.01 -14.08
CA TYR A 324 -9.94 5.79 -14.90
C TYR A 324 -9.09 7.04 -15.03
N LEU A 325 -7.80 6.79 -14.87
CA LEU A 325 -6.74 7.77 -14.97
C LEU A 325 -6.28 7.73 -16.41
N CYS A 326 -6.64 8.74 -17.18
CA CYS A 326 -6.30 8.81 -18.59
C CYS A 326 -5.59 10.10 -18.90
N GLY A 327 -4.42 9.96 -19.52
CA GLY A 327 -3.57 11.02 -20.01
C GLY A 327 -4.15 11.71 -21.26
N ASN A 328 -5.24 12.46 -21.14
CA ASN A 328 -5.76 13.21 -22.29
C ASN A 328 -4.85 14.42 -22.60
N PHE A 329 -4.35 15.05 -21.54
CA PHE A 329 -3.38 16.15 -21.59
C PHE A 329 -2.12 15.90 -20.77
N GLY A 330 -1.89 14.69 -20.27
CA GLY A 330 -0.62 14.24 -19.68
C GLY A 330 -0.42 12.73 -19.78
N ASP A 331 0.33 12.15 -18.85
CA ASP A 331 0.41 10.70 -18.63
C ASP A 331 0.40 10.45 -17.11
N PRO A 332 -0.58 9.71 -16.57
CA PRO A 332 -0.73 9.54 -15.13
C PRO A 332 0.49 8.89 -14.47
N ALA A 333 1.30 8.09 -15.19
CA ALA A 333 2.51 7.49 -14.60
C ALA A 333 3.65 8.49 -14.38
N VAL A 334 3.56 9.69 -14.96
CA VAL A 334 4.49 10.81 -14.71
C VAL A 334 4.14 11.55 -13.42
N ALA A 335 2.87 11.52 -12.99
CA ALA A 335 2.46 12.19 -11.75
C ALA A 335 3.25 11.66 -10.55
N GLU A 336 3.60 12.56 -9.62
CA GLU A 336 4.40 12.26 -8.43
C GLU A 336 3.69 11.26 -7.52
N ASP A 337 2.45 11.58 -7.14
CA ASP A 337 1.60 10.79 -6.24
C ASP A 337 0.82 9.66 -6.93
N CYS A 338 1.21 9.24 -8.13
CA CYS A 338 0.42 8.28 -8.92
C CYS A 338 0.16 6.95 -8.16
N ARG A 339 1.17 6.40 -7.48
CA ARG A 339 1.04 5.13 -6.72
C ARG A 339 0.14 5.33 -5.50
N GLU A 340 0.28 6.44 -4.82
CA GLU A 340 -0.42 6.83 -3.60
C GLU A 340 -1.89 7.09 -3.90
N VAL A 341 -2.18 7.78 -5.01
CA VAL A 341 -3.54 7.95 -5.54
C VAL A 341 -4.16 6.60 -5.88
N LEU A 342 -3.43 5.69 -6.54
CA LEU A 342 -3.95 4.36 -6.83
C LEU A 342 -4.21 3.55 -5.57
N ARG A 343 -3.32 3.58 -4.57
CA ARG A 343 -3.57 2.96 -3.25
C ARG A 343 -4.83 3.52 -2.61
N TYR A 344 -5.05 4.83 -2.67
CA TYR A 344 -6.25 5.47 -2.15
C TYR A 344 -7.52 5.02 -2.90
N LEU A 345 -7.52 5.07 -4.23
CA LEU A 345 -8.65 4.62 -5.04
C LEU A 345 -8.96 3.13 -4.85
N LEU A 346 -7.93 2.32 -4.59
CA LEU A 346 -8.05 0.88 -4.32
C LEU A 346 -8.38 0.55 -2.87
N SER A 347 -8.18 1.49 -1.93
CA SER A 347 -8.56 1.33 -0.52
C SER A 347 -10.08 1.39 -0.29
N VAL A 348 -10.83 1.93 -1.25
CA VAL A 348 -12.29 2.05 -1.17
C VAL A 348 -12.96 1.04 -2.10
N ASP A 349 -13.70 0.09 -1.55
CA ASP A 349 -14.49 -0.87 -2.33
C ASP A 349 -15.49 -0.17 -3.25
N GLY A 350 -15.58 -0.60 -4.50
CA GLY A 350 -16.52 -0.04 -5.48
C GLY A 350 -15.95 -0.05 -6.90
N PRO A 351 -15.31 1.04 -7.36
CA PRO A 351 -15.07 1.26 -8.79
C PRO A 351 -13.96 0.37 -9.38
N ARG A 352 -14.13 -0.06 -10.64
CA ARG A 352 -13.03 -0.58 -11.44
C ARG A 352 -12.06 0.56 -11.76
N ILE A 353 -10.77 0.36 -11.47
CA ILE A 353 -9.71 1.36 -11.67
C ILE A 353 -8.91 1.02 -12.93
N GLY A 354 -8.73 1.99 -13.83
CA GLY A 354 -7.90 1.82 -15.04
C GLY A 354 -6.88 2.94 -15.18
N LEU A 355 -5.59 2.62 -15.33
CA LEU A 355 -4.54 3.60 -15.61
C LEU A 355 -4.09 3.47 -17.07
N PHE A 356 -4.06 4.57 -17.83
CA PHE A 356 -3.75 4.57 -19.27
C PHE A 356 -2.45 5.34 -19.50
N THR A 357 -1.45 4.70 -20.09
CA THR A 357 -0.08 5.23 -20.16
C THR A 357 0.65 4.81 -21.43
N ASN A 358 1.69 5.57 -21.82
CA ASN A 358 2.63 5.16 -22.88
C ASN A 358 3.73 4.21 -22.38
N GLY A 359 3.87 3.99 -21.06
CA GLY A 359 4.80 3.03 -20.45
C GLY A 359 6.30 3.37 -20.52
N GLY A 360 6.73 4.39 -21.27
CA GLY A 360 8.14 4.74 -21.47
C GLY A 360 8.86 5.50 -20.33
N MET A 361 8.19 5.79 -19.22
CA MET A 361 8.68 6.59 -18.09
C MET A 361 8.87 5.72 -16.84
N ARG A 362 9.47 6.29 -15.79
CA ARG A 362 9.79 5.60 -14.52
C ARG A 362 10.73 4.40 -14.72
N SER A 363 11.19 3.80 -13.62
CA SER A 363 12.08 2.65 -13.62
C SER A 363 11.27 1.33 -13.59
N PRO A 364 11.86 0.20 -14.03
CA PRO A 364 11.23 -1.10 -13.86
C PRO A 364 10.82 -1.41 -12.42
N SER A 365 11.63 -1.02 -11.42
CA SER A 365 11.28 -1.17 -10.00
C SER A 365 9.99 -0.43 -9.60
N TRP A 366 9.78 0.77 -10.15
CA TRP A 366 8.55 1.52 -9.94
C TRP A 366 7.33 0.81 -10.56
N TRP A 367 7.51 0.21 -11.74
CA TRP A 367 6.46 -0.58 -12.41
C TRP A 367 6.17 -1.91 -11.70
N GLN A 368 7.18 -2.55 -11.11
CA GLN A 368 7.02 -3.74 -10.27
C GLN A 368 6.19 -3.43 -9.01
N GLU A 369 6.47 -2.30 -8.36
CA GLU A 369 5.69 -1.83 -7.22
C GLU A 369 4.25 -1.49 -7.63
N LEU A 370 4.06 -0.81 -8.76
CA LEU A 370 2.74 -0.53 -9.30
C LEU A 370 1.96 -1.83 -9.59
N GLY A 371 2.62 -2.83 -10.16
CA GLY A 371 2.05 -4.17 -10.37
C GLY A 371 1.62 -4.82 -9.05
N SER A 372 2.45 -4.72 -8.01
CA SER A 372 2.14 -5.23 -6.66
C SER A 372 0.98 -4.49 -5.99
N ILE A 373 0.83 -3.17 -6.23
CA ILE A 373 -0.33 -2.38 -5.76
C ILE A 373 -1.62 -2.86 -6.43
N MET A 374 -1.55 -3.23 -7.71
CA MET A 374 -2.71 -3.57 -8.52
C MET A 374 -3.04 -5.07 -8.55
N GLN A 375 -2.10 -5.96 -8.22
CA GLN A 375 -2.26 -7.43 -8.19
C GLN A 375 -3.37 -7.91 -7.23
N PRO A 376 -3.50 -7.41 -5.98
CA PRO A 376 -4.55 -7.85 -5.04
C PRO A 376 -5.96 -7.45 -5.50
N ALA A 377 -6.06 -6.52 -6.46
CA ALA A 377 -7.30 -5.92 -6.88
C ALA A 377 -7.71 -6.43 -8.28
N ALA A 378 -8.54 -7.48 -8.34
CA ALA A 378 -9.15 -7.96 -9.58
C ALA A 378 -9.95 -6.88 -10.36
N ARG A 379 -10.16 -5.70 -9.76
CA ARG A 379 -10.81 -4.52 -10.33
C ARG A 379 -9.84 -3.45 -10.85
N ALA A 380 -8.53 -3.68 -10.90
CA ALA A 380 -7.53 -2.73 -11.36
C ALA A 380 -6.82 -3.22 -12.64
N PHE A 381 -6.49 -2.33 -13.58
CA PHE A 381 -5.65 -2.67 -14.74
C PHE A 381 -4.87 -1.47 -15.29
N VAL A 382 -3.71 -1.73 -15.88
CA VAL A 382 -2.96 -0.74 -16.68
C VAL A 382 -3.22 -1.00 -18.16
N ARG A 383 -3.45 0.06 -18.92
CA ARG A 383 -3.52 0.00 -20.38
C ARG A 383 -2.33 0.71 -21.00
N PHE A 384 -1.43 -0.06 -21.58
CA PHE A 384 -0.25 0.43 -22.28
C PHE A 384 -0.60 0.79 -23.72
N ALA A 385 -0.23 1.99 -24.13
CA ALA A 385 -0.43 2.48 -25.48
C ALA A 385 0.88 2.36 -26.27
N ILE A 386 1.02 1.27 -27.03
CA ILE A 386 2.23 0.86 -27.73
C ILE A 386 1.84 0.68 -29.20
N ASP A 387 2.39 1.54 -30.07
CA ASP A 387 1.93 1.75 -31.43
C ASP A 387 2.97 1.27 -32.47
N GLY A 388 3.56 0.10 -32.24
CA GLY A 388 4.56 -0.50 -33.11
C GLY A 388 5.52 -1.42 -32.37
N ASP A 389 6.57 -1.87 -33.05
CA ASP A 389 7.73 -2.52 -32.46
C ASP A 389 8.90 -1.52 -32.23
N ALA A 390 10.11 -2.01 -31.98
CA ALA A 390 11.30 -1.17 -31.83
C ALA A 390 11.53 -0.21 -33.00
N SER A 391 11.17 -0.63 -34.22
CA SER A 391 11.40 0.12 -35.45
C SER A 391 10.31 1.15 -35.75
N THR A 392 9.10 1.00 -35.20
CA THR A 392 7.94 1.81 -35.59
C THR A 392 7.28 2.56 -34.42
N ASN A 393 7.37 2.08 -33.18
CA ASN A 393 6.67 2.71 -32.04
C ASN A 393 7.07 4.19 -31.86
N HIS A 394 8.36 4.49 -32.01
CA HIS A 394 8.90 5.85 -31.91
C HIS A 394 8.46 6.80 -33.05
N LEU A 395 7.83 6.26 -34.11
CA LEU A 395 7.29 7.06 -35.21
C LEU A 395 6.02 7.84 -34.80
N TYR A 396 5.26 7.31 -33.83
CA TYR A 396 4.14 8.04 -33.23
C TYR A 396 4.41 8.41 -31.77
N ARG A 397 4.94 7.47 -30.97
CA ARG A 397 5.33 7.69 -29.56
C ARG A 397 6.74 8.27 -29.47
N GLN A 398 6.94 9.46 -30.04
CA GLN A 398 8.25 10.13 -30.03
C GLN A 398 8.79 10.23 -28.60
N HIS A 399 10.10 9.98 -28.45
CA HIS A 399 10.84 9.92 -27.18
C HIS A 399 10.54 8.71 -26.26
N VAL A 400 9.63 7.80 -26.63
CA VAL A 400 9.46 6.53 -25.92
C VAL A 400 10.49 5.53 -26.40
N LYS A 401 11.43 5.15 -25.52
CA LYS A 401 12.48 4.17 -25.81
C LYS A 401 11.91 2.76 -25.67
N TRP A 402 12.07 1.93 -26.71
CA TRP A 402 11.46 0.61 -26.80
C TRP A 402 11.92 -0.33 -25.69
N GLU A 403 13.23 -0.38 -25.44
CA GLU A 403 13.85 -1.26 -24.46
C GLU A 403 13.34 -0.94 -23.06
N ARG A 404 13.24 0.36 -22.73
CA ARG A 404 12.72 0.82 -21.45
C ARG A 404 11.24 0.51 -21.29
N LEU A 405 10.44 0.74 -22.33
CA LEU A 405 9.02 0.41 -22.35
C LEU A 405 8.80 -1.10 -22.10
N MET A 406 9.52 -1.97 -22.81
CA MET A 406 9.37 -3.41 -22.66
C MET A 406 9.83 -3.89 -21.27
N ALA A 407 10.94 -3.36 -20.76
CA ALA A 407 11.41 -3.67 -19.40
C ALA A 407 10.38 -3.26 -18.33
N ASN A 408 9.70 -2.13 -18.52
CA ASN A 408 8.64 -1.65 -17.64
C ASN A 408 7.39 -2.55 -17.69
N VAL A 409 7.00 -2.98 -18.89
CA VAL A 409 5.89 -3.94 -19.09
C VAL A 409 6.20 -5.27 -18.39
N ASP A 410 7.41 -5.79 -18.58
CA ASP A 410 7.83 -7.07 -18.00
C ASP A 410 7.89 -6.99 -16.47
N ALA A 411 8.35 -5.87 -15.91
CA ALA A 411 8.35 -5.65 -14.46
C ALA A 411 6.93 -5.54 -13.87
N PHE A 412 6.01 -4.86 -14.56
CA PHE A 412 4.61 -4.75 -14.12
C PHE A 412 3.88 -6.09 -14.16
N LEU A 413 4.01 -6.84 -15.27
CA LEU A 413 3.41 -8.16 -15.45
C LEU A 413 4.03 -9.20 -14.51
N GLY A 414 5.36 -9.17 -14.34
CA GLY A 414 6.08 -10.06 -13.43
C GLY A 414 5.71 -9.89 -11.95
N ALA A 415 5.20 -8.70 -11.57
CA ALA A 415 4.62 -8.45 -10.25
C ALA A 415 3.14 -8.87 -10.12
N GLY A 416 2.57 -9.52 -11.14
CA GLY A 416 1.16 -9.94 -11.17
C GLY A 416 0.18 -8.81 -11.53
N GLY A 417 0.66 -7.70 -12.08
CA GLY A 417 -0.19 -6.61 -12.56
C GLY A 417 -1.03 -7.03 -13.78
N ASN A 418 -2.29 -6.59 -13.83
CA ASN A 418 -3.17 -6.83 -14.99
C ASN A 418 -2.96 -5.76 -16.07
N ALA A 419 -2.49 -6.16 -17.25
CA ALA A 419 -2.20 -5.24 -18.36
C ALA A 419 -3.07 -5.48 -19.60
N GLU A 420 -3.47 -4.40 -20.26
CA GLU A 420 -4.07 -4.38 -21.60
C GLU A 420 -3.20 -3.56 -22.57
N TRP A 421 -3.21 -3.91 -23.85
CA TRP A 421 -2.43 -3.24 -24.90
C TRP A 421 -3.38 -2.49 -25.86
N ASP A 422 -3.23 -1.18 -25.98
CA ASP A 422 -3.85 -0.37 -27.03
C ASP A 422 -2.85 -0.08 -28.16
N PHE A 423 -3.25 -0.42 -29.39
CA PHE A 423 -2.43 -0.25 -30.60
C PHE A 423 -3.18 0.61 -31.62
N ILE A 424 -2.72 1.82 -31.88
CA ILE A 424 -3.26 2.71 -32.90
C ILE A 424 -2.60 2.37 -34.24
N VAL A 425 -3.44 2.02 -35.22
CA VAL A 425 -2.98 1.59 -36.53
C VAL A 425 -2.74 2.81 -37.45
N PHE A 426 -1.57 2.85 -38.06
CA PHE A 426 -1.10 3.81 -39.06
C PHE A 426 -0.50 3.06 -40.26
N GLU A 427 -0.31 3.73 -41.39
CA GLU A 427 0.35 3.14 -42.57
C GLU A 427 1.68 2.44 -42.23
N HIS A 428 2.50 3.07 -41.37
CA HIS A 428 3.83 2.57 -41.04
C HIS A 428 3.83 1.36 -40.09
N ASN A 429 2.73 1.02 -39.43
CA ASN A 429 2.68 -0.08 -38.46
C ASN A 429 1.56 -1.11 -38.72
N GLU A 430 0.71 -0.91 -39.72
CA GLU A 430 -0.46 -1.77 -39.98
C GLU A 430 -0.08 -3.22 -40.34
N HIS A 431 1.08 -3.40 -40.96
CA HIS A 431 1.63 -4.72 -41.27
C HIS A 431 2.08 -5.50 -40.01
N GLN A 432 2.21 -4.83 -38.86
CA GLN A 432 2.71 -5.43 -37.61
C GLN A 432 1.59 -5.88 -36.67
N VAL A 433 0.32 -5.60 -36.98
CA VAL A 433 -0.80 -5.80 -36.03
C VAL A 433 -0.86 -7.22 -35.47
N GLU A 434 -0.76 -8.24 -36.34
CA GLU A 434 -0.84 -9.64 -35.88
C GLU A 434 0.44 -10.09 -35.17
N ALA A 435 1.61 -9.61 -35.58
CA ALA A 435 2.86 -9.88 -34.86
C ALA A 435 2.83 -9.29 -33.44
N MET A 436 2.30 -8.08 -33.28
CA MET A 436 2.16 -7.41 -31.99
C MET A 436 1.08 -8.05 -31.12
N ARG A 437 0.00 -8.58 -31.72
CA ARG A 437 -1.00 -9.38 -31.01
C ARG A 437 -0.37 -10.63 -30.40
N SER A 438 0.38 -11.41 -31.20
CA SER A 438 1.07 -12.60 -30.72
C SER A 438 2.08 -12.27 -29.61
N LEU A 439 2.80 -11.15 -29.73
CA LEU A 439 3.72 -10.69 -28.68
C LEU A 439 2.98 -10.30 -27.39
N ALA A 440 1.82 -9.66 -27.50
CA ALA A 440 1.01 -9.30 -26.34
C ALA A 440 0.51 -10.56 -25.59
N GLU A 441 0.04 -11.57 -26.32
CA GLU A 441 -0.37 -12.87 -25.76
C GLU A 441 0.81 -13.59 -25.10
N GLN A 442 1.96 -13.66 -25.78
CA GLN A 442 3.17 -14.27 -25.23
C GLN A 442 3.63 -13.61 -23.92
N LYS A 443 3.51 -12.28 -23.82
CA LYS A 443 3.88 -11.53 -22.61
C LYS A 443 2.86 -11.64 -21.48
N GLY A 444 1.65 -12.10 -21.75
CA GLY A 444 0.59 -12.22 -20.73
C GLY A 444 -0.31 -11.00 -20.59
N PHE A 445 -0.44 -10.17 -21.64
CA PHE A 445 -1.49 -9.15 -21.67
C PHE A 445 -2.88 -9.81 -21.70
N THR A 446 -3.81 -9.31 -20.88
CA THR A 446 -5.17 -9.85 -20.83
C THR A 446 -6.02 -9.43 -22.02
N LYS A 447 -5.59 -8.40 -22.76
CA LYS A 447 -6.29 -7.90 -23.95
C LYS A 447 -5.37 -7.13 -24.90
N PHE A 448 -5.53 -7.36 -26.21
CA PHE A 448 -4.91 -6.54 -27.26
C PHE A 448 -5.99 -5.84 -28.11
N ASN A 449 -5.93 -4.51 -28.18
CA ASN A 449 -6.91 -3.66 -28.86
C ASN A 449 -6.27 -2.90 -30.04
N ALA A 450 -6.36 -3.46 -31.24
CA ALA A 450 -6.05 -2.73 -32.47
C ALA A 450 -7.17 -1.71 -32.79
N LYS A 451 -6.85 -0.42 -32.73
CA LYS A 451 -7.81 0.69 -32.85
C LYS A 451 -7.90 1.22 -34.27
N LYS A 452 -9.11 1.23 -34.82
CA LYS A 452 -9.42 1.92 -36.08
C LYS A 452 -9.37 3.43 -35.87
N THR A 453 -8.41 4.11 -36.48
CA THR A 453 -8.14 5.53 -36.21
C THR A 453 -9.11 6.45 -36.94
N ALA A 454 -9.66 7.43 -36.23
CA ALA A 454 -10.43 8.56 -36.79
C ALA A 454 -9.63 9.87 -36.80
N ARG A 455 -8.32 9.81 -36.48
CA ARG A 455 -7.46 10.99 -36.27
C ARG A 455 -7.16 11.78 -37.55
N PHE A 456 -7.39 11.17 -38.71
CA PHE A 456 -7.22 11.81 -40.01
C PHE A 456 -8.49 12.52 -40.50
N ILE A 457 -9.57 12.54 -39.71
CA ILE A 457 -10.77 13.31 -40.04
C ILE A 457 -10.60 14.74 -39.55
N ASP A 458 -10.59 15.70 -40.47
CA ASP A 458 -10.75 17.11 -40.15
C ASP A 458 -12.22 17.38 -39.81
N LYS A 459 -12.51 17.53 -38.52
CA LYS A 459 -13.87 17.85 -38.07
C LYS A 459 -14.29 19.28 -38.39
N ALA A 460 -13.35 20.21 -38.52
CA ALA A 460 -13.69 21.60 -38.87
C ALA A 460 -14.12 21.70 -40.34
N GLN A 461 -13.48 20.93 -41.22
CA GLN A 461 -13.73 20.97 -42.67
C GLN A 461 -14.59 19.81 -43.17
N GLY A 462 -14.79 18.76 -42.38
CA GLY A 462 -15.52 17.57 -42.81
C GLY A 462 -14.78 16.77 -43.88
N VAL A 463 -13.44 16.81 -43.90
CA VAL A 463 -12.62 16.13 -44.92
C VAL A 463 -11.61 15.18 -44.29
N VAL A 464 -11.17 14.19 -45.07
CA VAL A 464 -10.12 13.26 -44.66
C VAL A 464 -8.77 13.86 -45.03
N LYS A 465 -7.90 14.07 -44.05
CA LYS A 465 -6.52 14.53 -44.25
C LYS A 465 -5.71 13.39 -44.89
N PRO A 466 -5.10 13.60 -46.07
CA PRO A 466 -4.27 12.57 -46.71
C PRO A 466 -2.99 12.30 -45.90
N SER A 467 -2.55 13.28 -45.10
CA SER A 467 -1.45 13.13 -44.16
C SER A 467 -1.48 14.22 -43.10
N VAL A 468 -0.73 14.03 -42.02
CA VAL A 468 -0.49 15.03 -40.97
C VAL A 468 1.03 15.25 -40.87
N PRO A 469 1.52 16.50 -40.96
CA PRO A 469 2.94 16.76 -40.80
C PRO A 469 3.38 16.48 -39.36
N VAL A 470 4.58 15.95 -39.21
CA VAL A 470 5.28 15.75 -37.94
C VAL A 470 6.40 16.76 -37.90
N ARG A 471 6.46 17.56 -36.84
CA ARG A 471 7.43 18.64 -36.69
C ARG A 471 8.50 18.32 -35.65
N ASN A 472 9.68 18.92 -35.77
CA ASN A 472 10.70 18.94 -34.72
C ASN A 472 10.49 20.14 -33.77
N LEU A 473 11.37 20.30 -32.77
CA LEU A 473 11.32 21.41 -31.81
C LEU A 473 11.47 22.79 -32.47
N ALA A 474 12.17 22.88 -33.61
CA ALA A 474 12.29 24.12 -34.40
C ALA A 474 11.02 24.41 -35.23
N GLY A 475 10.02 23.54 -35.20
CA GLY A 475 8.79 23.67 -35.97
C GLY A 475 8.91 23.21 -37.43
N GLU A 476 10.04 22.64 -37.84
CA GLU A 476 10.28 22.16 -39.20
C GLU A 476 9.60 20.81 -39.40
N GLU A 477 8.99 20.62 -40.58
CA GLU A 477 8.40 19.34 -40.93
C GLU A 477 9.49 18.30 -41.23
N VAL A 478 9.55 17.24 -40.42
CA VAL A 478 10.55 16.16 -40.55
C VAL A 478 10.00 14.92 -41.25
N ARG A 479 8.70 14.66 -41.15
CA ARG A 479 8.01 13.56 -41.85
C ARG A 479 6.51 13.79 -41.90
N LYS A 480 5.79 12.93 -42.61
CA LYS A 480 4.33 12.91 -42.65
C LYS A 480 3.78 11.60 -42.08
N LEU A 481 2.83 11.70 -41.16
CA LEU A 481 1.98 10.58 -40.75
C LEU A 481 0.86 10.40 -41.77
N ARG A 482 0.60 9.15 -42.17
CA ARG A 482 -0.42 8.80 -43.15
C ARG A 482 -1.48 7.87 -42.55
N PRO A 483 -2.73 7.93 -43.02
CA PRO A 483 -3.78 7.02 -42.59
C PRO A 483 -3.44 5.58 -43.00
N PRO A 484 -3.85 4.57 -42.21
CA PRO A 484 -3.65 3.17 -42.59
C PRO A 484 -4.54 2.79 -43.79
N SER A 485 -4.40 1.58 -44.31
CA SER A 485 -5.33 1.03 -45.28
C SER A 485 -6.79 1.08 -44.78
N ARG A 486 -7.74 1.06 -45.73
CA ARG A 486 -9.18 1.16 -45.47
C ARG A 486 -9.68 0.18 -44.40
N THR A 487 -9.07 -1.01 -44.31
CA THR A 487 -9.31 -2.05 -43.29
C THR A 487 -9.25 -1.51 -41.86
N TRP A 488 -8.35 -0.57 -41.59
CA TRP A 488 -8.07 -0.01 -40.27
C TRP A 488 -8.52 1.44 -40.10
N GLN A 489 -9.21 1.99 -41.11
CA GLN A 489 -9.86 3.29 -41.00
C GLN A 489 -11.25 3.13 -40.36
N ASN A 490 -11.68 4.15 -39.61
CA ASN A 490 -13.03 4.17 -39.05
C ASN A 490 -14.03 4.58 -40.14
N GLU A 491 -14.44 3.62 -40.98
CA GLU A 491 -15.34 3.85 -42.11
C GLU A 491 -16.66 4.50 -41.69
N ALA A 492 -17.23 4.15 -40.54
CA ALA A 492 -18.47 4.78 -40.07
C ALA A 492 -18.28 6.28 -39.77
N ALA A 493 -17.12 6.67 -39.25
CA ALA A 493 -16.81 8.08 -39.02
C ALA A 493 -16.56 8.82 -40.36
N LEU A 494 -15.87 8.17 -41.30
CA LEU A 494 -15.55 8.74 -42.61
C LEU A 494 -16.81 8.92 -43.48
N GLU A 495 -17.60 7.85 -43.62
CA GLU A 495 -18.89 7.89 -44.33
C GLU A 495 -19.89 8.79 -43.62
N GLY A 496 -19.90 8.81 -42.28
CA GLY A 496 -20.80 9.67 -41.51
C GLY A 496 -20.56 11.15 -41.80
N VAL A 497 -19.29 11.57 -41.87
CA VAL A 497 -18.94 12.95 -42.25
C VAL A 497 -19.38 13.25 -43.68
N GLN A 498 -19.12 12.35 -44.63
CA GLN A 498 -19.52 12.55 -46.04
C GLN A 498 -21.03 12.64 -46.18
N LYS A 499 -21.78 11.68 -45.61
CA LYS A 499 -23.25 11.67 -45.58
C LYS A 499 -23.82 12.92 -44.92
N ALA A 500 -23.19 13.42 -43.85
CA ALA A 500 -23.60 14.67 -43.21
C ALA A 500 -23.37 15.88 -44.12
N VAL A 501 -22.23 15.98 -44.81
CA VAL A 501 -21.99 17.06 -45.78
C VAL A 501 -22.97 16.99 -46.95
N GLU A 502 -23.22 15.80 -47.49
CA GLU A 502 -24.19 15.58 -48.58
C GLU A 502 -25.62 15.97 -48.17
N LYS A 503 -26.06 15.55 -46.97
CA LYS A 503 -27.43 15.80 -46.49
C LYS A 503 -27.67 17.25 -46.07
N TYR A 504 -26.68 17.89 -45.45
CA TYR A 504 -26.84 19.24 -44.87
C TYR A 504 -26.19 20.34 -45.72
N GLY A 505 -25.50 20.00 -46.80
CA GLY A 505 -24.79 20.90 -47.71
C GLY A 505 -23.38 21.29 -47.24
N SER A 506 -23.16 21.37 -45.93
CA SER A 506 -21.84 21.59 -45.33
C SER A 506 -21.75 20.98 -43.93
N ILE A 507 -20.53 20.74 -43.45
CA ILE A 507 -20.31 20.21 -42.10
C ILE A 507 -20.75 21.21 -41.01
N GLU A 508 -20.63 22.51 -41.29
CA GLU A 508 -21.09 23.57 -40.39
C GLU A 508 -22.61 23.57 -40.27
N SER A 509 -23.31 23.41 -41.40
CA SER A 509 -24.77 23.31 -41.41
C SER A 509 -25.29 22.01 -40.78
N TYR A 510 -24.48 20.95 -40.77
CA TYR A 510 -24.72 19.78 -39.94
C TYR A 510 -24.57 20.12 -38.45
N TYR A 511 -23.52 20.84 -38.05
CA TYR A 511 -23.32 21.20 -36.64
C TYR A 511 -24.39 22.12 -36.06
N ASP A 512 -25.03 22.94 -36.89
CA ASP A 512 -26.19 23.74 -36.49
C ASP A 512 -27.40 22.88 -36.08
N ARG A 513 -27.61 21.74 -36.76
CA ARG A 513 -28.91 21.06 -36.80
C ARG A 513 -28.88 19.61 -36.32
N CYS A 514 -27.71 19.00 -36.15
CA CYS A 514 -27.59 17.57 -35.87
C CYS A 514 -28.19 17.19 -34.51
N GLU A 515 -28.83 16.03 -34.43
CA GLU A 515 -29.26 15.50 -33.13
C GLU A 515 -28.04 15.13 -32.28
N ILE A 516 -27.97 15.62 -31.04
CA ILE A 516 -26.85 15.36 -30.13
C ILE A 516 -27.24 14.26 -29.14
N SER A 517 -26.63 13.08 -29.28
CA SER A 517 -26.75 11.99 -28.32
C SER A 517 -25.59 12.03 -27.32
N CYS A 518 -25.79 12.74 -26.21
CA CYS A 518 -24.72 13.00 -25.25
C CYS A 518 -24.22 11.73 -24.54
N LYS A 519 -22.97 11.33 -24.83
CA LYS A 519 -22.30 10.16 -24.22
C LYS A 519 -22.33 10.22 -22.69
N VAL A 520 -21.90 11.35 -22.12
CA VAL A 520 -21.68 11.47 -20.67
C VAL A 520 -22.99 11.57 -19.88
N ALA A 521 -24.07 12.06 -20.49
CA ALA A 521 -25.40 12.01 -19.90
C ALA A 521 -25.91 10.57 -19.78
N LYS A 522 -25.63 9.72 -20.80
CA LYS A 522 -26.00 8.30 -20.81
C LYS A 522 -25.12 7.46 -19.87
N GLU A 523 -23.81 7.70 -19.88
CA GLU A 523 -22.84 6.94 -19.09
C GLU A 523 -22.70 7.43 -17.64
N LYS A 524 -23.28 8.60 -17.32
CA LYS A 524 -23.16 9.26 -16.02
C LYS A 524 -21.69 9.43 -15.61
N GLU A 525 -20.94 10.08 -16.50
CA GLU A 525 -19.50 10.27 -16.41
C GLU A 525 -19.12 11.75 -16.28
N VAL A 526 -18.19 12.07 -15.39
CA VAL A 526 -17.62 13.41 -15.22
C VAL A 526 -16.11 13.41 -15.49
N TYR A 527 -15.58 14.50 -16.03
CA TYR A 527 -14.14 14.70 -16.23
C TYR A 527 -13.58 15.66 -15.17
N ILE A 528 -12.46 15.29 -14.56
CA ILE A 528 -11.70 16.13 -13.63
C ILE A 528 -10.34 16.42 -14.29
N SER A 529 -10.05 17.70 -14.52
CA SER A 529 -8.74 18.12 -15.07
C SER A 529 -7.63 18.07 -14.03
N ALA A 530 -6.37 18.17 -14.45
CA ALA A 530 -5.22 18.23 -13.54
C ALA A 530 -5.23 19.49 -12.65
N ASP A 531 -5.89 20.57 -13.07
CA ASP A 531 -6.19 21.74 -12.23
C ASP A 531 -7.22 21.45 -11.13
N GLY A 532 -7.85 20.27 -11.15
CA GLY A 532 -8.92 19.89 -10.24
C GLY A 532 -10.25 20.59 -10.53
N LEU A 533 -10.49 20.96 -11.79
CA LEU A 533 -11.77 21.51 -12.26
C LEU A 533 -12.66 20.37 -12.80
N ALA A 534 -13.94 20.38 -12.42
CA ALA A 534 -14.92 19.43 -12.94
C ALA A 534 -15.58 19.96 -14.22
N PHE A 535 -15.51 19.17 -15.28
CA PHE A 535 -16.16 19.43 -16.57
C PHE A 535 -17.11 18.29 -16.95
N PRO A 536 -18.15 18.54 -17.77
CA PRO A 536 -19.05 17.48 -18.22
C PRO A 536 -18.34 16.34 -18.95
N CYS A 537 -17.30 16.66 -19.73
CA CYS A 537 -16.49 15.68 -20.46
C CYS A 537 -15.11 16.26 -20.82
N CYS A 538 -14.18 15.38 -21.21
CA CYS A 538 -12.82 15.78 -21.62
C CYS A 538 -12.77 16.60 -22.91
N TRP A 539 -13.78 16.52 -23.80
CA TRP A 539 -13.81 17.30 -25.05
C TRP A 539 -14.15 18.76 -24.82
N LEU A 540 -15.10 19.05 -23.94
CA LEU A 540 -15.37 20.44 -23.53
C LEU A 540 -14.20 20.99 -22.72
N ALA A 541 -13.58 20.17 -21.87
CA ALA A 541 -12.37 20.56 -21.14
C ALA A 541 -11.19 20.85 -22.08
N ALA A 542 -11.09 20.16 -23.23
CA ALA A 542 -10.00 20.35 -24.19
C ALA A 542 -9.88 21.78 -24.73
N GLU A 543 -10.98 22.53 -24.73
CA GLU A 543 -10.97 23.93 -25.16
C GLU A 543 -10.07 24.79 -24.28
N MET A 544 -9.86 24.40 -23.01
CA MET A 544 -8.92 25.05 -22.08
C MET A 544 -7.47 25.07 -22.57
N TYR A 545 -7.12 24.19 -23.49
CA TYR A 545 -5.76 24.01 -23.99
C TYR A 545 -5.63 24.35 -25.48
N ARG A 546 -6.64 24.99 -26.08
CA ARG A 546 -6.56 25.45 -27.47
C ARG A 546 -5.77 26.75 -27.59
N SER A 547 -4.56 26.67 -28.15
CA SER A 547 -3.70 27.83 -28.43
C SER A 547 -4.21 28.68 -29.58
N ASP A 548 -5.06 28.13 -30.45
CA ASP A 548 -5.67 28.80 -31.59
C ASP A 548 -6.98 29.52 -31.24
N LEU A 549 -7.47 29.38 -30.00
CA LEU A 549 -8.61 30.13 -29.48
C LEU A 549 -8.25 30.97 -28.25
N PRO A 550 -8.59 32.26 -28.26
CA PRO A 550 -8.47 33.12 -27.09
C PRO A 550 -9.46 32.67 -25.99
N ASN A 551 -9.11 32.92 -24.73
CA ASN A 551 -9.88 32.46 -23.56
C ASN A 551 -11.37 32.82 -23.56
N THR A 552 -11.77 33.92 -24.20
CA THR A 552 -13.18 34.35 -24.32
C THR A 552 -13.96 33.63 -25.42
N GLY A 553 -13.28 32.99 -26.38
CA GLY A 553 -13.91 32.25 -27.49
C GLY A 553 -14.17 30.77 -27.19
N ARG A 554 -13.82 30.31 -25.99
CA ARG A 554 -13.98 28.91 -25.56
C ARG A 554 -15.40 28.73 -25.01
N GLU A 555 -16.16 27.80 -25.58
CA GLU A 555 -17.59 27.58 -25.35
C GLU A 555 -17.87 27.29 -23.87
N VAL A 556 -17.07 26.41 -23.25
CA VAL A 556 -17.22 26.03 -21.84
C VAL A 556 -16.83 27.17 -20.88
N VAL A 557 -15.86 28.00 -21.25
CA VAL A 557 -15.42 29.15 -20.43
C VAL A 557 -16.48 30.24 -20.45
N ARG A 558 -17.10 30.48 -21.62
CA ARG A 558 -18.23 31.41 -21.76
C ARG A 558 -19.41 30.95 -20.91
N LEU A 559 -19.77 29.66 -20.98
CA LEU A 559 -20.83 29.08 -20.15
C LEU A 559 -20.52 29.13 -18.65
N ALA A 560 -19.26 28.91 -18.23
CA ALA A 560 -18.86 29.00 -16.83
C ALA A 560 -18.94 30.46 -16.31
N LYS A 561 -18.46 31.43 -17.09
CA LYS A 561 -18.60 32.87 -16.77
C LYS A 561 -20.07 33.30 -16.70
N ALA A 562 -20.89 32.78 -17.61
CA ALA A 562 -22.33 32.99 -17.61
C ALA A 562 -23.05 32.38 -16.39
N ALA A 563 -22.69 31.16 -16.01
CA ALA A 563 -23.22 30.50 -14.82
C ALA A 563 -22.79 31.24 -13.55
N PHE A 564 -21.53 31.67 -13.51
CA PHE A 564 -20.84 32.18 -12.34
C PHE A 564 -20.10 33.48 -12.66
N PRO A 565 -20.80 34.63 -12.80
CA PRO A 565 -20.18 35.88 -13.26
C PRO A 565 -19.03 36.41 -12.41
N GLN A 566 -19.02 36.07 -11.10
CA GLN A 566 -17.98 36.49 -10.17
C GLN A 566 -16.80 35.50 -10.08
N GLU A 567 -17.04 34.20 -10.30
CA GLU A 567 -16.05 33.15 -10.05
C GLU A 567 -15.52 32.51 -11.35
N GLY A 568 -16.27 32.57 -12.44
CA GLY A 568 -15.90 31.98 -13.73
C GLY A 568 -15.57 30.50 -13.62
N LEU A 569 -14.40 30.09 -14.10
CA LEU A 569 -13.93 28.70 -14.05
C LEU A 569 -13.58 28.22 -12.65
N SER A 570 -13.18 29.11 -11.73
CA SER A 570 -12.88 28.74 -10.34
C SER A 570 -14.11 28.14 -9.64
N ALA A 571 -15.31 28.45 -10.15
CA ALA A 571 -16.56 27.87 -9.70
C ALA A 571 -16.67 26.35 -9.87
N LEU A 572 -15.91 25.81 -10.83
CA LEU A 572 -15.84 24.38 -11.16
C LEU A 572 -14.76 23.64 -10.35
N SER A 573 -14.06 24.33 -9.45
CA SER A 573 -13.00 23.72 -8.64
C SER A 573 -13.56 22.66 -7.70
N ALA A 574 -13.26 21.41 -7.99
CA ALA A 574 -13.58 20.28 -7.14
C ALA A 574 -12.60 20.17 -5.96
N ARG A 575 -11.38 20.76 -6.05
CA ARG A 575 -10.42 20.83 -4.93
C ARG A 575 -11.02 21.47 -3.69
N ARG A 576 -11.78 22.55 -3.88
CA ARG A 576 -12.36 23.33 -2.77
C ARG A 576 -13.67 22.77 -2.23
N ARG A 577 -14.42 21.98 -3.03
CA ARG A 577 -15.83 21.68 -2.74
C ARG A 577 -16.21 20.20 -2.94
N GLY A 578 -15.25 19.36 -3.26
CA GLY A 578 -15.48 18.01 -3.76
C GLY A 578 -16.15 18.00 -5.13
N VAL A 579 -16.11 16.85 -5.81
CA VAL A 579 -16.76 16.68 -7.12
C VAL A 579 -18.28 16.93 -7.05
N ALA A 580 -18.93 16.56 -5.96
CA ALA A 580 -20.36 16.77 -5.79
C ALA A 580 -20.71 18.27 -5.71
N GLY A 581 -19.94 19.06 -4.94
CA GLY A 581 -20.13 20.50 -4.84
C GLY A 581 -19.81 21.25 -6.13
N ALA A 582 -18.92 20.72 -6.97
CA ALA A 582 -18.65 21.29 -8.29
C ALA A 582 -19.75 20.97 -9.32
N VAL A 583 -20.32 19.75 -9.29
CA VAL A 583 -21.34 19.30 -10.25
C VAL A 583 -22.74 19.83 -9.94
N ASP A 584 -23.18 19.80 -8.67
CA ASP A 584 -24.55 20.19 -8.27
C ASP A 584 -24.66 21.67 -7.84
N ARG A 585 -23.74 22.51 -8.32
CA ARG A 585 -23.65 23.91 -7.92
C ARG A 585 -24.87 24.72 -8.38
N ARG A 586 -25.35 25.63 -7.51
CA ARG A 586 -26.43 26.57 -7.83
C ARG A 586 -26.03 27.48 -9.00
N ALA A 587 -26.92 27.62 -9.99
CA ALA A 587 -26.75 28.14 -11.36
C ALA A 587 -26.54 27.08 -12.48
N GLY A 588 -26.27 25.82 -12.11
CA GLY A 588 -26.55 24.62 -12.91
C GLY A 588 -25.86 24.52 -14.27
N LEU A 589 -24.52 24.57 -14.33
CA LEU A 589 -23.79 24.34 -15.60
C LEU A 589 -24.14 22.95 -16.20
N PHE A 590 -24.11 21.91 -15.37
CA PHE A 590 -24.37 20.52 -15.75
C PHE A 590 -25.87 20.20 -15.91
N GLN A 591 -26.71 20.84 -15.10
CA GLN A 591 -28.15 20.57 -15.05
C GLN A 591 -28.94 21.40 -16.07
N GLN A 592 -28.48 22.61 -16.40
CA GLN A 592 -29.24 23.57 -17.20
C GLN A 592 -28.46 24.07 -18.42
N LEU A 593 -27.32 24.74 -18.22
CA LEU A 593 -26.74 25.55 -19.29
C LEU A 593 -26.14 24.73 -20.43
N VAL A 594 -25.40 23.67 -20.14
CA VAL A 594 -24.85 22.77 -21.18
C VAL A 594 -25.97 22.04 -21.93
N PRO A 595 -26.95 21.38 -21.27
CA PRO A 595 -28.03 20.70 -22.00
C PRO A 595 -28.95 21.66 -22.78
N ALA A 596 -29.15 22.90 -22.33
CA ALA A 596 -29.84 23.96 -23.08
C ALA A 596 -29.03 24.46 -24.27
N ALA A 597 -27.72 24.68 -24.10
CA ALA A 597 -26.84 25.09 -25.18
C ALA A 597 -26.81 24.04 -26.30
N MET A 598 -26.85 22.74 -25.96
CA MET A 598 -26.96 21.66 -26.95
C MET A 598 -28.26 21.68 -27.77
N GLN A 599 -29.31 22.34 -27.30
CA GLN A 599 -30.62 22.40 -27.95
C GLN A 599 -30.84 23.70 -28.75
N GLN A 600 -29.90 24.64 -28.71
CA GLN A 600 -30.01 25.87 -29.50
C GLN A 600 -30.10 25.55 -31.01
N PRO A 601 -30.89 26.32 -31.78
CA PRO A 601 -31.22 25.99 -33.17
C PRO A 601 -30.04 26.13 -34.17
N SER A 602 -28.96 26.80 -33.77
CA SER A 602 -27.74 26.98 -34.58
C SER A 602 -26.54 27.35 -33.70
N LEU A 603 -25.33 27.21 -34.23
CA LEU A 603 -24.08 27.66 -33.61
C LEU A 603 -24.13 29.16 -33.31
N GLU A 604 -24.69 29.96 -34.22
CA GLU A 604 -24.89 31.41 -34.04
C GLU A 604 -25.82 31.72 -32.86
N ALA A 605 -26.87 30.91 -32.66
CA ALA A 605 -27.75 31.01 -31.50
C ALA A 605 -27.10 30.52 -30.18
N GLY A 606 -25.84 30.07 -30.23
CA GLY A 606 -25.06 29.60 -29.09
C GLY A 606 -25.12 28.09 -28.88
N ARG A 607 -25.36 27.31 -29.94
CA ARG A 607 -25.22 25.85 -29.93
C ARG A 607 -23.76 25.45 -29.78
N LEU A 608 -23.50 24.41 -28.99
CA LEU A 608 -22.13 23.94 -28.73
C LEU A 608 -21.56 23.16 -29.92
N ARG A 609 -20.58 23.76 -30.63
CA ARG A 609 -19.86 23.13 -31.75
C ARG A 609 -19.18 21.84 -31.29
N THR A 610 -18.51 21.85 -30.14
CA THR A 610 -17.84 20.66 -29.61
C THR A 610 -18.81 19.50 -29.40
N CYS A 611 -20.03 19.78 -28.90
CA CYS A 611 -21.05 18.74 -28.72
C CYS A 611 -21.57 18.20 -30.05
N SER A 612 -21.85 19.07 -31.03
CA SER A 612 -22.29 18.66 -32.38
C SER A 612 -21.22 17.84 -33.12
N ALA A 613 -19.93 18.21 -32.96
CA ALA A 613 -18.81 17.57 -33.65
C ALA A 613 -18.36 16.23 -33.03
N VAL A 614 -18.73 15.95 -31.78
CA VAL A 614 -18.33 14.73 -31.07
C VAL A 614 -19.51 13.79 -30.82
N CYS A 615 -20.65 14.31 -30.40
CA CYS A 615 -21.83 13.55 -29.99
C CYS A 615 -23.00 13.64 -31.00
N GLY A 616 -22.80 14.24 -32.18
CA GLY A 616 -23.80 14.28 -33.24
C GLY A 616 -24.11 12.87 -33.78
N ALA A 617 -25.38 12.52 -33.84
CA ALA A 617 -25.85 11.15 -34.07
C ALA A 617 -25.40 10.54 -35.41
N GLU A 618 -25.28 11.34 -36.47
CA GLU A 618 -24.99 10.86 -37.83
C GLU A 618 -23.48 10.71 -38.12
N VAL A 619 -22.64 11.40 -37.36
CA VAL A 619 -21.16 11.39 -37.48
C VAL A 619 -20.52 10.61 -36.33
N ASN A 620 -21.30 9.76 -35.65
CA ASN A 620 -20.90 9.11 -34.41
C ASN A 620 -19.70 8.16 -34.60
N ALA A 621 -18.51 8.70 -34.36
CA ALA A 621 -17.24 7.99 -34.52
C ALA A 621 -17.01 6.87 -33.50
N PHE A 622 -17.88 6.72 -32.48
CA PHE A 622 -17.70 5.76 -31.39
C PHE A 622 -18.19 4.34 -31.72
N VAL A 623 -19.14 4.18 -32.64
CA VAL A 623 -19.83 2.89 -32.84
C VAL A 623 -18.92 1.81 -33.45
N LYS A 624 -17.89 2.18 -34.25
CA LYS A 624 -17.04 1.21 -34.97
C LYS A 624 -15.55 1.21 -34.62
N GLN A 625 -15.11 2.03 -33.67
CA GLN A 625 -13.68 2.10 -33.30
C GLN A 625 -13.11 0.76 -32.79
N PHE A 626 -13.99 -0.16 -32.36
CA PHE A 626 -13.66 -1.50 -31.85
C PHE A 626 -14.24 -2.65 -32.69
N GLU A 627 -14.86 -2.39 -33.84
CA GLU A 627 -15.36 -3.44 -34.74
C GLU A 627 -14.19 -4.01 -35.56
N GLY A 628 -13.65 -5.12 -35.06
CA GLY A 628 -12.52 -5.87 -35.62
C GLY A 628 -11.93 -6.89 -34.64
N ALA A 629 -12.17 -6.73 -33.34
CA ALA A 629 -11.77 -7.68 -32.29
C ALA A 629 -12.88 -8.67 -31.90
N ALA A 630 -14.02 -8.67 -32.59
CA ALA A 630 -15.24 -9.40 -32.21
C ALA A 630 -15.45 -10.72 -32.98
N LYS A 631 -14.40 -11.32 -33.56
CA LYS A 631 -14.53 -12.57 -34.33
C LYS A 631 -13.60 -13.73 -33.90
N ALA A 632 -13.11 -13.70 -32.66
CA ALA A 632 -12.45 -14.85 -32.03
C ALA A 632 -12.84 -15.00 -30.55
N LEU A 633 -14.13 -14.86 -30.26
CA LEU A 633 -14.74 -15.35 -29.02
C LEU A 633 -15.95 -16.20 -29.43
N ASP A 634 -15.83 -17.47 -29.11
CA ASP A 634 -16.76 -18.56 -29.39
C ASP A 634 -18.25 -18.16 -29.12
N PRO A 635 -19.20 -18.42 -30.03
CA PRO A 635 -20.63 -18.06 -29.90
C PRO A 635 -21.44 -18.77 -28.79
N GLY A 636 -20.80 -19.46 -27.84
CA GLY A 636 -21.48 -20.30 -26.85
C GLY A 636 -22.15 -19.60 -25.65
N LEU A 637 -22.10 -18.27 -25.53
CA LEU A 637 -22.55 -17.57 -24.32
C LEU A 637 -23.59 -16.46 -24.55
N ARG A 638 -24.48 -16.63 -25.54
CA ARG A 638 -25.59 -15.68 -25.82
C ARG A 638 -26.91 -16.33 -26.24
N THR A 639 -27.36 -17.39 -25.58
CA THR A 639 -28.78 -17.79 -25.63
C THR A 639 -29.19 -18.53 -24.36
N ALA A 640 -29.53 -17.80 -23.29
CA ALA A 640 -30.46 -18.24 -22.23
C ALA A 640 -30.63 -17.14 -21.16
N THR A 641 -31.13 -15.96 -21.54
CA THR A 641 -31.76 -15.03 -20.57
C THR A 641 -32.86 -14.23 -21.27
N ALA A 642 -33.86 -14.94 -21.78
CA ALA A 642 -35.21 -14.44 -21.97
C ALA A 642 -36.17 -15.63 -21.82
N ALA A 643 -37.19 -15.46 -20.96
CA ALA A 643 -38.16 -16.45 -20.46
C ALA A 643 -37.56 -17.43 -19.41
N THR A 644 -38.06 -17.58 -18.17
CA THR A 644 -39.42 -17.39 -17.66
C THR A 644 -39.33 -17.12 -16.15
N THR A 645 -39.77 -15.95 -15.68
CA THR A 645 -40.08 -15.73 -14.27
C THR A 645 -41.51 -16.21 -14.00
N ALA A 646 -41.66 -17.42 -13.47
CA ALA A 646 -42.79 -17.75 -12.63
C ALA A 646 -42.35 -17.66 -11.16
N PRO A 647 -43.08 -16.97 -10.27
CA PRO A 647 -42.71 -16.86 -8.87
C PRO A 647 -42.99 -18.20 -8.17
N PHE A 648 -41.97 -18.82 -7.57
CA PHE A 648 -42.22 -19.91 -6.62
C PHE A 648 -42.80 -19.29 -5.35
N ARG A 649 -44.08 -19.60 -5.09
CA ARG A 649 -44.77 -19.27 -3.85
C ARG A 649 -44.17 -20.11 -2.71
N ALA A 650 -43.96 -19.45 -1.57
CA ALA A 650 -43.60 -20.07 -0.31
C ALA A 650 -44.67 -21.10 0.13
N SER A 651 -44.19 -22.25 0.61
CA SER A 651 -44.97 -23.24 1.35
C SER A 651 -44.42 -23.36 2.77
N ALA A 652 -45.13 -22.71 3.69
CA ALA A 652 -45.39 -22.97 5.10
C ALA A 652 -44.31 -23.31 6.15
N GLU A 653 -43.15 -23.92 5.89
CA GLU A 653 -42.12 -24.14 6.93
C GLU A 653 -40.72 -24.18 6.31
N ALA A 654 -39.82 -23.30 6.75
CA ALA A 654 -38.53 -23.09 6.08
C ALA A 654 -37.50 -24.16 6.49
N ALA A 655 -37.14 -25.04 5.55
CA ALA A 655 -35.99 -25.95 5.67
C ALA A 655 -34.67 -25.22 6.04
N PRO A 656 -33.76 -25.84 6.83
CA PRO A 656 -32.60 -25.16 7.41
C PRO A 656 -31.45 -24.94 6.41
N VAL A 657 -30.53 -24.04 6.78
CA VAL A 657 -29.18 -23.92 6.20
C VAL A 657 -28.27 -24.93 6.93
N GLU A 658 -27.57 -25.77 6.19
CA GLU A 658 -26.62 -26.73 6.75
C GLU A 658 -25.21 -26.12 6.78
N VAL A 659 -24.50 -26.22 7.90
CA VAL A 659 -23.11 -25.76 8.04
C VAL A 659 -22.23 -26.95 8.40
N TRP A 660 -21.43 -27.42 7.45
CA TRP A 660 -20.52 -28.55 7.66
C TRP A 660 -19.07 -28.12 7.83
N TYR A 661 -18.35 -28.80 8.73
CA TYR A 661 -16.92 -28.60 8.91
C TYR A 661 -16.10 -29.85 8.62
N GLY A 662 -14.92 -29.66 8.03
CA GLY A 662 -13.86 -30.65 8.01
C GLY A 662 -12.68 -30.17 8.84
N SER A 663 -12.39 -30.77 10.00
CA SER A 663 -11.36 -30.30 10.92
C SER A 663 -10.55 -31.39 11.63
N GLU A 664 -9.22 -31.26 11.59
CA GLU A 664 -8.30 -32.13 12.36
C GLU A 664 -7.99 -31.59 13.77
N THR A 665 -7.81 -30.27 13.88
CA THR A 665 -7.37 -29.60 15.12
C THR A 665 -8.45 -28.68 15.70
N GLY A 666 -9.68 -28.77 15.19
CA GLY A 666 -10.86 -28.01 15.64
C GLY A 666 -10.91 -26.55 15.16
N ASN A 667 -10.01 -26.11 14.28
CA ASN A 667 -10.03 -24.75 13.74
C ASN A 667 -11.23 -24.53 12.81
N ALA A 668 -11.46 -25.45 11.86
CA ALA A 668 -12.57 -25.36 10.92
C ALA A 668 -13.92 -25.53 11.65
N GLU A 669 -13.97 -26.43 12.63
CA GLU A 669 -15.15 -26.64 13.50
C GLU A 669 -15.54 -25.36 14.26
N ARG A 670 -14.57 -24.70 14.90
CA ARG A 670 -14.82 -23.44 15.62
C ARG A 670 -15.37 -22.35 14.69
N LEU A 671 -14.85 -22.25 13.48
CA LEU A 671 -15.31 -21.27 12.50
C LEU A 671 -16.70 -21.62 11.96
N ALA A 672 -17.00 -22.91 11.74
CA ALA A 672 -18.35 -23.37 11.38
C ALA A 672 -19.39 -23.05 12.47
N LEU A 673 -19.05 -23.24 13.75
CA LEU A 673 -19.90 -22.82 14.87
C LEU A 673 -20.17 -21.31 14.82
N ARG A 674 -19.15 -20.50 14.57
CA ARG A 674 -19.31 -19.04 14.41
C ARG A 674 -20.16 -18.66 13.20
N ALA A 675 -20.03 -19.36 12.07
CA ALA A 675 -20.92 -19.15 10.92
C ALA A 675 -22.36 -19.46 11.29
N ALA A 676 -22.64 -20.56 11.98
CA ALA A 676 -24.00 -20.87 12.40
C ALA A 676 -24.54 -19.92 13.47
N GLU A 677 -23.71 -19.45 14.40
CA GLU A 677 -24.10 -18.40 15.36
C GLU A 677 -24.54 -17.14 14.61
N ALA A 678 -23.80 -16.73 13.58
CA ALA A 678 -24.16 -15.57 12.75
C ALA A 678 -25.42 -15.79 11.90
N LEU A 679 -25.75 -17.05 11.57
CA LEU A 679 -26.96 -17.41 10.83
C LEU A 679 -28.19 -17.61 11.74
N GLY A 680 -28.00 -17.85 13.03
CA GLY A 680 -29.08 -18.00 14.02
C GLY A 680 -29.83 -19.34 13.91
N ALA A 681 -31.11 -19.34 14.33
CA ALA A 681 -31.93 -20.56 14.50
C ALA A 681 -32.23 -21.35 13.21
N VAL A 682 -31.81 -20.84 12.04
CA VAL A 682 -31.98 -21.53 10.74
C VAL A 682 -30.78 -22.43 10.39
N ALA A 683 -29.69 -22.41 11.16
CA ALA A 683 -28.47 -23.15 10.86
C ALA A 683 -28.26 -24.37 11.76
N ALA A 684 -27.95 -25.53 11.14
CA ALA A 684 -27.49 -26.72 11.84
C ALA A 684 -26.00 -26.96 11.57
N VAL A 685 -25.20 -27.21 12.61
CA VAL A 685 -23.76 -27.48 12.49
C VAL A 685 -23.47 -28.95 12.74
N SER A 686 -22.71 -29.58 11.84
CA SER A 686 -22.19 -30.93 12.04
C SER A 686 -20.94 -31.18 11.18
N ALA A 687 -20.19 -32.26 11.45
CA ALA A 687 -19.33 -32.81 10.40
C ALA A 687 -20.20 -33.31 9.22
N PRO A 688 -19.66 -33.42 7.99
CA PRO A 688 -20.35 -34.08 6.90
C PRO A 688 -20.77 -35.51 7.28
N PRO A 689 -21.95 -35.97 6.85
CA PRO A 689 -22.40 -37.33 7.12
C PRO A 689 -21.60 -38.36 6.30
N ARG A 690 -21.91 -39.64 6.51
CA ARG A 690 -21.40 -40.72 5.65
C ARG A 690 -21.87 -40.52 4.21
N SER A 691 -21.11 -41.03 3.24
CA SER A 691 -21.32 -40.75 1.82
C SER A 691 -22.72 -41.11 1.32
N ASP A 692 -23.32 -42.18 1.84
CA ASP A 692 -24.67 -42.66 1.53
C ASP A 692 -25.80 -41.75 2.08
N GLU A 693 -25.51 -40.92 3.08
CA GLU A 693 -26.47 -40.00 3.71
C GLU A 693 -26.36 -38.55 3.19
N VAL A 694 -25.27 -38.21 2.47
CA VAL A 694 -25.00 -36.84 1.99
C VAL A 694 -26.14 -36.31 1.12
N GLU A 695 -26.56 -37.08 0.11
CA GLU A 695 -27.55 -36.63 -0.86
C GLU A 695 -28.91 -36.31 -0.21
N GLY A 696 -29.35 -37.19 0.70
CA GLY A 696 -30.60 -37.00 1.44
C GLY A 696 -30.59 -35.71 2.26
N ARG A 697 -29.48 -35.41 2.94
CA ARG A 697 -29.33 -34.16 3.70
C ARG A 697 -29.30 -32.93 2.80
N LEU A 698 -28.57 -32.98 1.68
CA LEU A 698 -28.48 -31.86 0.74
C LEU A 698 -29.82 -31.55 0.05
N ARG A 699 -30.65 -32.57 -0.24
CA ARG A 699 -32.00 -32.36 -0.81
C ARG A 699 -32.99 -31.75 0.19
N SER A 700 -32.71 -31.86 1.49
CA SER A 700 -33.56 -31.37 2.57
C SER A 700 -33.20 -29.99 3.12
N CYS A 701 -32.12 -29.36 2.65
CA CYS A 701 -31.66 -28.06 3.11
C CYS A 701 -31.80 -26.97 2.02
N GLN A 702 -31.82 -25.70 2.43
CA GLN A 702 -31.98 -24.56 1.51
C GLN A 702 -30.65 -23.99 0.99
N ALA A 703 -29.58 -24.18 1.75
CA ALA A 703 -28.22 -23.84 1.38
C ALA A 703 -27.24 -24.66 2.21
N LEU A 704 -26.00 -24.80 1.73
CA LEU A 704 -24.91 -25.45 2.44
C LEU A 704 -23.73 -24.49 2.61
N VAL A 705 -23.15 -24.45 3.81
CA VAL A 705 -21.91 -23.74 4.12
C VAL A 705 -20.86 -24.77 4.50
N LEU A 706 -19.73 -24.82 3.80
CA LEU A 706 -18.62 -25.72 4.06
C LEU A 706 -17.44 -24.96 4.66
N VAL A 707 -16.92 -25.42 5.79
CA VAL A 707 -15.68 -24.91 6.39
C VAL A 707 -14.65 -26.04 6.43
N LEU A 708 -13.74 -26.08 5.46
CA LEU A 708 -12.90 -27.25 5.19
C LEU A 708 -11.42 -26.94 5.46
N ALA A 709 -10.80 -27.64 6.41
CA ALA A 709 -9.35 -27.60 6.56
C ALA A 709 -8.65 -28.52 5.53
N THR A 710 -7.46 -28.11 5.13
CA THR A 710 -6.55 -28.95 4.34
C THR A 710 -5.54 -29.62 5.26
N TRP A 711 -5.32 -30.92 5.10
CA TRP A 711 -4.38 -31.71 5.88
C TRP A 711 -3.37 -32.45 5.00
N GLY A 712 -2.25 -32.88 5.60
CA GLY A 712 -1.21 -33.63 4.89
C GLY A 712 -0.66 -32.87 3.68
N GLN A 713 -0.73 -33.50 2.50
CA GLN A 713 -0.23 -32.97 1.22
C GLN A 713 -1.38 -32.47 0.33
N GLY A 714 -2.30 -31.70 0.91
CA GLY A 714 -3.48 -31.20 0.17
C GLY A 714 -4.73 -32.07 0.30
N GLU A 715 -4.75 -33.02 1.23
CA GLU A 715 -5.88 -33.93 1.46
C GLU A 715 -6.99 -33.24 2.28
N PRO A 716 -8.26 -33.65 2.13
CA PRO A 716 -9.30 -33.28 3.09
C PRO A 716 -9.04 -33.92 4.45
N THR A 717 -9.60 -33.32 5.50
CA THR A 717 -9.63 -33.88 6.85
C THR A 717 -10.42 -35.19 6.89
N ASP A 718 -10.14 -36.03 7.88
CA ASP A 718 -10.73 -37.37 8.01
C ASP A 718 -12.26 -37.33 8.13
N ASP A 719 -12.79 -36.35 8.87
CA ASP A 719 -14.23 -36.10 9.05
C ASP A 719 -14.93 -35.60 7.78
N ALA A 720 -14.19 -35.06 6.80
CA ALA A 720 -14.74 -34.62 5.51
C ALA A 720 -14.66 -35.70 4.42
N ARG A 721 -14.03 -36.85 4.66
CA ARG A 721 -13.75 -37.83 3.60
C ARG A 721 -15.01 -38.38 2.93
N GLY A 722 -16.07 -38.65 3.70
CA GLY A 722 -17.35 -39.14 3.18
C GLY A 722 -17.99 -38.17 2.18
N LEU A 723 -17.90 -36.87 2.44
CA LEU A 723 -18.34 -35.82 1.50
C LEU A 723 -17.56 -35.86 0.20
N PHE A 724 -16.22 -35.93 0.26
CA PHE A 724 -15.40 -35.97 -0.95
C PHE A 724 -15.57 -37.26 -1.74
N GLN A 725 -15.88 -38.38 -1.08
CA GLN A 725 -16.24 -39.62 -1.75
C GLN A 725 -17.55 -39.46 -2.52
N TRP A 726 -18.60 -39.00 -1.85
CA TRP A 726 -19.90 -38.77 -2.49
C TRP A 726 -19.80 -37.76 -3.63
N LEU A 727 -19.06 -36.65 -3.48
CA LEU A 727 -18.87 -35.65 -4.53
C LEU A 727 -18.22 -36.22 -5.80
N ARG A 728 -17.32 -37.21 -5.66
CA ARG A 728 -16.73 -37.92 -6.81
C ARG A 728 -17.74 -38.85 -7.45
N GLU A 729 -18.41 -39.68 -6.66
CA GLU A 729 -19.42 -40.62 -7.14
C GLU A 729 -20.59 -39.91 -7.85
N ALA A 730 -21.07 -38.79 -7.28
CA ALA A 730 -22.13 -37.98 -7.87
C ALA A 730 -21.70 -37.34 -9.20
N LYS A 731 -20.44 -36.90 -9.30
CA LYS A 731 -19.87 -36.34 -10.54
C LYS A 731 -19.79 -37.42 -11.61
N ASP A 732 -19.27 -38.59 -11.26
CA ASP A 732 -19.12 -39.72 -12.19
C ASP A 732 -20.49 -40.26 -12.64
N ALA A 733 -21.50 -40.19 -11.78
CA ALA A 733 -22.90 -40.52 -12.11
C ALA A 733 -23.64 -39.44 -12.92
N GLY A 734 -23.02 -38.28 -13.19
CA GLY A 734 -23.67 -37.17 -13.93
C GLY A 734 -24.85 -36.54 -13.19
N SER A 735 -24.86 -36.61 -11.86
CA SER A 735 -25.93 -36.04 -11.03
C SER A 735 -25.91 -34.52 -11.08
N SER A 736 -27.07 -33.87 -10.96
CA SER A 736 -27.17 -32.42 -10.84
C SER A 736 -27.78 -32.00 -9.51
N LEU A 737 -27.23 -30.96 -8.90
CA LEU A 737 -27.67 -30.44 -7.60
C LEU A 737 -27.93 -28.94 -7.70
N ALA A 738 -29.19 -28.54 -7.51
CA ALA A 738 -29.61 -27.13 -7.55
C ALA A 738 -29.57 -26.46 -6.15
N LEU A 739 -28.55 -26.78 -5.34
CA LEU A 739 -28.40 -26.27 -3.98
C LEU A 739 -27.32 -25.17 -3.95
N PRO A 740 -27.60 -23.94 -3.46
CA PRO A 740 -26.56 -22.94 -3.27
C PRO A 740 -25.54 -23.36 -2.21
N VAL A 741 -24.24 -23.25 -2.53
CA VAL A 741 -23.15 -23.63 -1.61
C VAL A 741 -22.19 -22.47 -1.36
N ALA A 742 -21.72 -22.29 -0.14
CA ALA A 742 -20.60 -21.43 0.20
C ALA A 742 -19.46 -22.25 0.84
N ILE A 743 -18.21 -21.87 0.59
CA ILE A 743 -17.03 -22.62 1.07
C ILE A 743 -16.02 -21.64 1.69
N PHE A 744 -15.50 -21.98 2.86
CA PHE A 744 -14.33 -21.37 3.46
C PHE A 744 -13.26 -22.43 3.74
N GLY A 745 -12.09 -22.26 3.14
CA GLY A 745 -10.95 -23.12 3.38
C GLY A 745 -10.14 -22.69 4.60
N VAL A 746 -9.59 -23.64 5.34
CA VAL A 746 -8.57 -23.42 6.38
C VAL A 746 -7.26 -24.10 5.93
N GLY A 747 -6.32 -23.32 5.44
CA GLY A 747 -5.03 -23.78 4.91
C GLY A 747 -3.86 -22.98 5.47
N SER A 748 -2.64 -23.27 5.00
CA SER A 748 -1.46 -22.46 5.30
C SER A 748 -0.60 -22.26 4.05
N SER A 749 -0.24 -21.02 3.72
CA SER A 749 0.61 -20.69 2.55
C SER A 749 2.04 -21.20 2.67
N LEU A 750 2.45 -21.63 3.86
CA LEU A 750 3.71 -22.35 4.09
C LEU A 750 3.72 -23.73 3.43
N TRP A 751 2.56 -24.22 2.98
CA TRP A 751 2.41 -25.48 2.29
C TRP A 751 2.06 -25.27 0.80
N PRO A 752 2.62 -26.06 -0.12
CA PRO A 752 2.41 -25.88 -1.56
C PRO A 752 0.95 -26.02 -1.97
N ASP A 753 0.25 -26.99 -1.38
CA ASP A 753 -1.15 -27.30 -1.66
C ASP A 753 -2.09 -26.46 -0.77
N PHE A 754 -1.85 -25.15 -0.70
CA PHE A 754 -2.59 -24.19 0.13
C PHE A 754 -4.10 -24.27 -0.11
N ASN A 755 -4.92 -24.55 0.91
CA ASN A 755 -6.39 -24.63 0.78
C ASN A 755 -6.93 -25.66 -0.25
N ALA A 756 -6.11 -26.66 -0.62
CA ALA A 756 -6.47 -27.64 -1.66
C ALA A 756 -7.80 -28.38 -1.42
N ALA A 757 -8.17 -28.72 -0.18
CA ALA A 757 -9.45 -29.36 0.11
C ALA A 757 -10.64 -28.47 -0.30
N ALA A 758 -10.64 -27.20 0.09
CA ALA A 758 -11.70 -26.25 -0.25
C ALA A 758 -11.80 -26.00 -1.77
N ARG A 759 -10.66 -25.85 -2.45
CA ARG A 759 -10.64 -25.69 -3.92
C ARG A 759 -11.19 -26.92 -4.63
N ARG A 760 -10.77 -28.11 -4.21
CA ARG A 760 -11.22 -29.38 -4.80
C ARG A 760 -12.71 -29.63 -4.55
N ALA A 761 -13.25 -29.25 -3.39
CA ALA A 761 -14.70 -29.27 -3.14
C ALA A 761 -15.42 -28.31 -4.10
N GLY A 762 -14.91 -27.09 -4.29
CA GLY A 762 -15.47 -26.11 -5.22
C GLY A 762 -15.50 -26.60 -6.67
N GLU A 763 -14.42 -27.23 -7.14
CA GLU A 763 -14.34 -27.82 -8.48
C GLU A 763 -15.35 -28.97 -8.68
N LEU A 764 -15.44 -29.89 -7.72
CA LEU A 764 -16.38 -31.02 -7.79
C LEU A 764 -17.84 -30.53 -7.76
N LEU A 765 -18.16 -29.56 -6.90
CA LEU A 765 -19.50 -28.95 -6.85
C LEU A 765 -19.82 -28.19 -8.14
N GLY A 766 -18.86 -27.44 -8.70
CA GLY A 766 -19.02 -26.77 -9.99
C GLY A 766 -19.34 -27.75 -11.12
N ALA A 767 -18.71 -28.93 -11.14
CA ALA A 767 -19.02 -29.99 -12.10
C ALA A 767 -20.44 -30.56 -11.96
N LEU A 768 -21.05 -30.49 -10.76
CA LEU A 768 -22.43 -30.89 -10.49
C LEU A 768 -23.46 -29.79 -10.84
N GLY A 769 -23.02 -28.68 -11.45
CA GLY A 769 -23.88 -27.54 -11.79
C GLY A 769 -24.30 -26.68 -10.59
N VAL A 770 -23.60 -26.81 -9.46
CA VAL A 770 -23.93 -26.13 -8.21
C VAL A 770 -23.50 -24.65 -8.27
N PRO A 771 -24.40 -23.70 -7.97
CA PRO A 771 -24.03 -22.29 -7.89
C PRO A 771 -23.26 -21.99 -6.60
N LEU A 772 -21.97 -21.65 -6.74
CA LEU A 772 -21.10 -21.24 -5.63
C LEU A 772 -21.41 -19.79 -5.21
N LEU A 773 -21.94 -19.61 -4.00
CA LEU A 773 -22.32 -18.33 -3.41
C LEU A 773 -21.11 -17.50 -2.99
N ALA A 774 -20.16 -18.15 -2.32
CA ALA A 774 -18.96 -17.52 -1.79
C ALA A 774 -17.85 -18.54 -1.63
N LEU A 775 -16.63 -18.17 -2.00
CA LEU A 775 -15.40 -18.90 -1.71
C LEU A 775 -14.47 -18.00 -0.89
N GLY A 776 -13.92 -18.56 0.17
CA GLY A 776 -12.88 -17.94 0.98
C GLY A 776 -11.75 -18.93 1.25
N GLU A 777 -10.54 -18.41 1.40
CA GLU A 777 -9.34 -19.20 1.68
C GLU A 777 -8.63 -18.54 2.86
N GLY A 778 -8.69 -19.18 4.03
CA GLY A 778 -8.00 -18.74 5.23
C GLY A 778 -6.57 -19.29 5.26
N ASP A 779 -5.62 -18.44 5.65
CA ASP A 779 -4.23 -18.78 5.83
C ASP A 779 -3.82 -18.68 7.31
N VAL A 780 -3.50 -19.82 7.91
CA VAL A 780 -3.02 -19.90 9.30
C VAL A 780 -1.64 -19.24 9.48
N ALA A 781 -0.85 -19.09 8.41
CA ALA A 781 0.47 -18.47 8.46
C ALA A 781 0.48 -16.97 8.14
N ASP A 782 -0.66 -16.40 7.73
CA ASP A 782 -0.82 -14.97 7.50
C ASP A 782 -0.73 -14.21 8.84
N ALA A 783 -0.17 -13.00 8.79
CA ALA A 783 -0.06 -12.13 9.96
C ALA A 783 -1.44 -11.80 10.54
N ARG A 784 -2.49 -11.73 9.72
CA ARG A 784 -3.88 -11.58 10.16
C ARG A 784 -4.35 -12.92 10.72
N SER A 785 -4.96 -12.91 11.91
CA SER A 785 -5.47 -14.15 12.51
C SER A 785 -6.48 -14.84 11.58
N LEU A 786 -6.46 -16.18 11.56
CA LEU A 786 -7.43 -16.99 10.80
C LEU A 786 -8.88 -16.57 11.12
N ASP A 787 -9.16 -16.25 12.39
CA ASP A 787 -10.45 -15.74 12.84
C ASP A 787 -10.86 -14.43 12.16
N SER A 788 -9.90 -13.54 11.92
CA SER A 788 -10.14 -12.25 11.29
C SER A 788 -10.37 -12.36 9.78
N GLN A 789 -9.70 -13.32 9.13
CA GLN A 789 -9.89 -13.67 7.73
C GLN A 789 -11.26 -14.33 7.52
N PHE A 790 -11.64 -15.25 8.41
CA PHE A 790 -12.97 -15.86 8.42
C PHE A 790 -14.06 -14.83 8.65
N GLU A 791 -13.89 -13.92 9.62
CA GLU A 791 -14.88 -12.88 9.89
C GLU A 791 -15.09 -11.95 8.69
N SER A 792 -14.01 -11.63 7.96
CA SER A 792 -14.11 -10.87 6.70
C SER A 792 -14.94 -11.61 5.66
N TRP A 793 -14.67 -12.90 5.45
CA TRP A 793 -15.44 -13.73 4.52
C TRP A 793 -16.91 -13.88 4.96
N LEU A 794 -17.15 -14.11 6.24
CA LEU A 794 -18.48 -14.24 6.84
C LEU A 794 -19.32 -12.98 6.58
N GLN A 795 -18.79 -11.80 6.93
CA GLN A 795 -19.52 -10.52 6.85
C GLN A 795 -19.63 -9.97 5.43
N GLN A 796 -18.59 -10.11 4.63
CA GLN A 796 -18.52 -9.45 3.31
C GLN A 796 -18.98 -10.35 2.16
N ARG A 797 -19.00 -11.67 2.36
CA ARG A 797 -19.38 -12.63 1.30
C ARG A 797 -20.54 -13.52 1.71
N LEU A 798 -20.43 -14.27 2.81
CA LEU A 798 -21.46 -15.26 3.17
C LEU A 798 -22.81 -14.60 3.51
N LEU A 799 -22.84 -13.70 4.50
CA LEU A 799 -24.10 -13.09 4.95
C LEU A 799 -24.77 -12.24 3.86
N PRO A 800 -24.06 -11.42 3.06
CA PRO A 800 -24.68 -10.68 1.96
C PRO A 800 -25.22 -11.60 0.85
N ALA A 801 -24.51 -12.69 0.51
CA ALA A 801 -24.95 -13.63 -0.51
C ALA A 801 -26.20 -14.41 -0.09
N LEU A 802 -26.31 -14.78 1.19
CA LEU A 802 -27.51 -15.41 1.76
C LEU A 802 -28.66 -14.41 1.91
N GLY A 803 -28.36 -13.17 2.37
CA GLY A 803 -29.34 -12.09 2.51
C GLY A 803 -29.97 -11.66 1.18
N ALA A 804 -29.19 -11.57 0.11
CA ALA A 804 -29.69 -11.31 -1.25
C ALA A 804 -30.65 -12.40 -1.76
N ARG A 805 -30.63 -13.60 -1.15
CA ARG A 805 -31.54 -14.71 -1.44
C ARG A 805 -32.68 -14.86 -0.43
N GLY A 806 -32.81 -13.94 0.53
CA GLY A 806 -33.86 -13.97 1.56
C GLY A 806 -33.60 -14.99 2.68
N LEU A 807 -32.37 -15.53 2.79
CA LEU A 807 -31.95 -16.52 3.79
C LEU A 807 -31.20 -15.85 4.96
N GLY A 808 -31.81 -14.83 5.57
CA GLY A 808 -31.20 -14.00 6.63
C GLY A 808 -31.63 -14.38 8.05
N ALA A 809 -30.82 -14.00 9.04
CA ALA A 809 -31.03 -14.29 10.46
C ALA A 809 -32.43 -13.88 10.95
N ARG A 810 -33.11 -14.79 11.64
CA ARG A 810 -34.35 -14.54 12.39
C ARG A 810 -34.09 -14.74 13.88
N GLU A 811 -34.67 -13.91 14.73
CA GLU A 811 -34.68 -14.13 16.17
C GLU A 811 -35.42 -15.45 16.47
N GLY A 812 -34.70 -16.41 17.05
CA GLY A 812 -35.20 -17.74 17.37
C GLY A 812 -34.28 -18.45 18.38
N PRO A 813 -34.72 -19.56 18.98
CA PRO A 813 -34.01 -20.20 20.09
C PRO A 813 -32.72 -20.90 19.64
N ALA A 814 -31.94 -21.35 20.64
CA ALA A 814 -30.53 -21.71 20.58
C ALA A 814 -30.10 -22.72 19.48
N LEU A 815 -28.83 -22.59 19.10
CA LEU A 815 -28.08 -23.39 18.12
C LEU A 815 -28.18 -24.91 18.41
N VAL A 816 -28.64 -25.71 17.45
CA VAL A 816 -28.73 -27.17 17.58
C VAL A 816 -27.46 -27.81 17.03
N ARG A 817 -26.57 -28.27 17.92
CA ARG A 817 -25.42 -29.11 17.55
C ARG A 817 -25.91 -30.56 17.43
N ARG A 818 -25.65 -31.19 16.27
CA ARG A 818 -25.93 -32.63 16.09
C ARG A 818 -24.61 -33.39 16.23
N ASP A 819 -24.53 -34.25 17.25
CA ASP A 819 -23.32 -35.04 17.51
C ASP A 819 -23.03 -35.97 16.32
N ALA A 820 -21.88 -35.74 15.69
CA ALA A 820 -21.34 -36.64 14.68
C ALA A 820 -20.71 -37.84 15.40
N GLY A 821 -21.35 -39.01 15.31
CA GLY A 821 -20.88 -40.22 15.96
C GLY A 821 -19.52 -40.69 15.45
N ALA A 822 -18.52 -40.71 16.34
CA ALA A 822 -17.50 -41.77 16.52
C ALA A 822 -16.46 -41.32 17.58
N GLU A 823 -16.63 -41.75 18.83
CA GLU A 823 -15.62 -41.61 19.88
C GLU A 823 -14.39 -42.47 19.55
N SER A 824 -13.21 -41.87 19.36
CA SER A 824 -11.95 -42.56 19.67
C SER A 824 -11.70 -42.40 21.16
N SER A 825 -11.79 -43.49 21.91
CA SER A 825 -11.53 -43.51 23.35
C SER A 825 -10.10 -43.02 23.65
N SER A 826 -9.97 -42.10 24.58
CA SER A 826 -8.68 -41.70 25.11
C SER A 826 -8.06 -42.81 25.95
N VAL A 827 -6.73 -42.81 26.03
CA VAL A 827 -5.93 -43.78 26.77
C VAL A 827 -5.09 -43.04 27.80
N GLN A 828 -5.08 -43.48 29.05
CA GLN A 828 -4.18 -42.94 30.06
C GLN A 828 -2.83 -43.66 30.05
N LEU A 829 -1.76 -42.89 29.99
CA LEU A 829 -0.38 -43.35 30.07
C LEU A 829 0.29 -42.77 31.31
N THR A 830 1.18 -43.55 31.92
CA THR A 830 1.96 -43.13 33.10
C THR A 830 3.33 -42.65 32.64
N VAL A 831 3.76 -41.49 33.12
CA VAL A 831 5.10 -40.96 32.92
C VAL A 831 6.08 -41.83 33.70
N THR A 832 7.05 -42.41 33.02
CA THR A 832 8.13 -43.17 33.66
C THR A 832 9.39 -42.34 33.82
N ARG A 833 9.64 -41.39 32.90
CA ARG A 833 10.84 -40.55 32.91
C ARG A 833 10.62 -39.24 32.19
N VAL A 834 11.17 -38.16 32.72
CA VAL A 834 11.34 -36.88 32.03
C VAL A 834 12.79 -36.45 32.17
N ALA A 835 13.47 -36.24 31.04
CA ALA A 835 14.90 -35.93 31.03
C ALA A 835 15.21 -34.76 30.11
N ARG A 836 16.00 -33.79 30.59
CA ARG A 836 16.47 -32.68 29.76
C ARG A 836 17.54 -33.17 28.78
N LEU A 837 17.32 -32.88 27.51
CA LEU A 837 18.26 -33.11 26.40
C LEU A 837 19.03 -31.82 26.12
N ALA A 838 20.26 -31.96 25.61
CA ALA A 838 21.12 -30.83 25.22
C ALA A 838 21.31 -29.77 26.35
N PRO A 839 21.78 -30.17 27.54
CA PRO A 839 21.83 -29.30 28.71
C PRO A 839 22.77 -28.09 28.54
N SER A 840 23.73 -28.16 27.61
CA SER A 840 24.70 -27.10 27.36
C SER A 840 24.16 -25.97 26.48
N ASP A 841 22.93 -26.09 25.94
CA ASP A 841 22.23 -24.99 25.27
C ASP A 841 21.42 -24.17 26.30
N PRO A 842 21.78 -22.90 26.56
CA PRO A 842 21.07 -22.07 27.53
C PRO A 842 19.72 -21.56 27.00
N VAL A 843 19.46 -21.66 25.69
CA VAL A 843 18.26 -21.09 25.06
C VAL A 843 17.28 -22.17 24.61
N ALA A 844 17.75 -23.25 23.99
CA ALA A 844 16.87 -24.32 23.54
C ALA A 844 16.73 -25.40 24.63
N ARG A 845 15.50 -25.58 25.13
CA ARG A 845 15.18 -26.55 26.18
C ARG A 845 14.45 -27.74 25.57
N TYR A 846 15.17 -28.82 25.30
CA TYR A 846 14.59 -30.07 24.81
C TYR A 846 14.45 -31.08 25.95
N PHE A 847 13.40 -31.89 25.91
CA PHE A 847 13.12 -32.93 26.89
C PHE A 847 12.74 -34.22 26.17
N GLU A 848 13.12 -35.35 26.75
CA GLU A 848 12.55 -36.64 26.43
C GLU A 848 11.54 -37.00 27.52
N VAL A 849 10.32 -37.34 27.11
CA VAL A 849 9.22 -37.75 28.00
C VAL A 849 8.86 -39.19 27.65
N GLU A 850 9.06 -40.08 28.61
CA GLU A 850 8.80 -41.51 28.49
C GLU A 850 7.47 -41.85 29.16
N LEU A 851 6.63 -42.56 28.43
CA LEU A 851 5.26 -42.89 28.80
C LEU A 851 5.04 -44.41 28.71
N ALA A 852 4.34 -44.98 29.68
CA ALA A 852 3.99 -46.40 29.75
C ALA A 852 2.49 -46.60 29.93
N GLY A 853 1.87 -47.49 29.14
CA GLY A 853 0.44 -47.81 29.22
C GLY A 853 0.16 -49.19 29.83
N ALA A 854 -0.95 -49.33 30.57
CA ALA A 854 -1.43 -50.62 31.06
C ALA A 854 -2.19 -51.38 29.94
N HIS A 855 -1.71 -52.58 29.61
CA HIS A 855 -2.29 -53.60 28.70
C HIS A 855 -3.07 -53.12 27.46
N GLY A 856 -2.40 -53.20 26.31
CA GLY A 856 -2.93 -53.01 24.96
C GLY A 856 -1.95 -52.20 24.12
N ALA A 857 -1.41 -52.76 23.04
CA ALA A 857 -0.45 -52.07 22.20
C ALA A 857 -1.15 -50.90 21.49
N LEU A 858 -0.74 -49.66 21.79
CA LEU A 858 -1.07 -48.50 20.97
C LEU A 858 -0.45 -48.74 19.58
N PRO A 859 -1.26 -48.90 18.52
CA PRO A 859 -0.75 -49.18 17.19
C PRO A 859 -0.07 -47.92 16.66
N HIS A 860 1.26 -47.90 16.66
CA HIS A 860 2.07 -46.80 16.14
C HIS A 860 3.30 -47.34 15.38
N GLY A 861 3.99 -46.46 14.66
CA GLY A 861 5.26 -46.76 14.00
C GLY A 861 6.10 -45.50 13.80
N PRO A 862 7.35 -45.63 13.31
CA PRO A 862 8.22 -44.49 13.09
C PRO A 862 7.58 -43.43 12.18
N GLY A 863 7.43 -42.22 12.73
CA GLY A 863 6.77 -41.10 12.06
C GLY A 863 5.36 -40.80 12.57
N ASP A 864 4.72 -41.67 13.35
CA ASP A 864 3.40 -41.41 13.91
C ASP A 864 3.47 -40.42 15.08
N ALA A 865 2.34 -39.78 15.39
CA ALA A 865 2.22 -38.81 16.48
C ALA A 865 1.16 -39.23 17.50
N LEU A 866 1.43 -38.92 18.76
CA LEU A 866 0.52 -39.15 19.89
C LEU A 866 -0.15 -37.83 20.28
N GLY A 867 -1.47 -37.82 20.43
CA GLY A 867 -2.18 -36.66 20.94
C GLY A 867 -2.12 -36.64 22.47
N VAL A 868 -1.70 -35.53 23.08
CA VAL A 868 -1.58 -35.36 24.53
C VAL A 868 -2.62 -34.35 25.00
N LEU A 869 -3.42 -34.72 26.01
CA LEU A 869 -4.44 -33.87 26.61
C LEU A 869 -3.91 -33.30 27.95
N PRO A 870 -3.74 -31.96 28.07
CA PRO A 870 -3.31 -31.34 29.32
C PRO A 870 -4.44 -31.31 30.38
N PRO A 871 -4.11 -31.26 31.67
CA PRO A 871 -5.08 -31.26 32.77
C PRO A 871 -5.87 -29.97 32.84
N GLY A 872 -7.11 -30.05 33.35
CA GLY A 872 -8.12 -28.99 33.25
C GLY A 872 -9.07 -29.15 32.06
N GLY A 873 -8.85 -30.18 31.24
CA GLY A 873 -9.57 -30.44 29.99
C GLY A 873 -10.90 -31.21 30.08
N ARG A 874 -11.57 -31.29 31.23
CA ARG A 874 -12.92 -31.87 31.31
C ARG A 874 -13.97 -30.77 31.25
N GLY A 875 -14.10 -30.19 30.06
CA GLY A 875 -15.11 -29.21 29.67
C GLY A 875 -15.11 -29.05 28.15
N LEU A 876 -16.22 -28.58 27.57
CA LEU A 876 -16.39 -28.27 26.15
C LEU A 876 -15.25 -27.35 25.64
N GLY A 877 -14.13 -27.92 25.19
CA GLY A 877 -12.99 -27.14 24.68
C GLY A 877 -11.58 -27.70 24.82
N ALA A 878 -11.35 -28.81 25.52
CA ALA A 878 -9.99 -29.35 25.65
C ALA A 878 -9.50 -30.01 24.34
N ARG A 879 -8.40 -29.49 23.78
CA ARG A 879 -7.85 -29.96 22.51
C ARG A 879 -6.51 -30.70 22.70
N PRO A 880 -6.32 -31.87 22.08
CA PRO A 880 -5.07 -32.61 22.15
C PRO A 880 -3.93 -31.88 21.45
N ARG A 881 -2.71 -31.97 22.00
CA ARG A 881 -1.48 -31.53 21.36
C ARG A 881 -0.71 -32.72 20.81
N TRP A 882 -0.44 -32.72 19.51
CA TRP A 882 0.23 -33.84 18.85
C TRP A 882 1.74 -33.73 18.98
N TYR A 883 2.38 -34.81 19.44
CA TYR A 883 3.82 -34.96 19.52
C TYR A 883 4.27 -36.18 18.72
N THR A 884 5.27 -36.01 17.85
CA THR A 884 5.84 -37.12 17.09
C THR A 884 6.51 -38.10 18.03
N ILE A 885 6.17 -39.38 17.88
CA ILE A 885 6.74 -40.45 18.69
C ILE A 885 8.19 -40.65 18.25
N SER A 886 9.10 -40.66 19.23
CA SER A 886 10.55 -40.77 19.05
C SER A 886 11.12 -42.17 19.30
N SER A 887 10.25 -43.15 19.59
CA SER A 887 10.61 -44.56 19.79
C SER A 887 9.91 -45.49 18.81
N SER A 888 10.51 -46.65 18.52
CA SER A 888 9.86 -47.71 17.74
C SER A 888 9.10 -48.70 18.65
N PRO A 889 7.93 -49.23 18.23
CA PRO A 889 7.26 -50.30 18.96
C PRO A 889 8.16 -51.53 19.12
N GLY A 890 8.19 -52.12 20.32
CA GLY A 890 8.80 -53.42 20.58
C GLY A 890 10.33 -53.44 20.74
N VAL A 891 11.01 -52.30 20.66
CA VAL A 891 12.49 -52.21 20.83
C VAL A 891 12.90 -51.92 22.28
N LEU A 892 12.02 -51.29 23.07
CA LEU A 892 12.31 -50.97 24.47
C LEU A 892 12.07 -52.18 25.38
N PRO A 893 13.02 -52.55 26.27
CA PRO A 893 12.82 -53.61 27.24
C PRO A 893 11.71 -53.21 28.21
N SER A 894 10.62 -53.98 28.21
CA SER A 894 9.53 -53.87 29.16
C SER A 894 9.99 -54.38 30.52
N SER A 895 10.65 -53.53 31.30
CA SER A 895 10.96 -53.77 32.72
C SER A 895 9.71 -53.65 33.63
N GLY A 896 8.52 -53.49 33.03
CA GLY A 896 7.21 -53.53 33.67
C GLY A 896 6.11 -54.01 32.68
N PRO A 897 4.86 -54.20 33.13
CA PRO A 897 3.80 -54.91 32.38
C PRO A 897 3.13 -54.09 31.25
N GLY A 898 3.85 -53.20 30.55
CA GLY A 898 3.26 -52.25 29.60
C GLY A 898 4.16 -51.87 28.42
N GLN A 899 3.54 -51.37 27.35
CA GLN A 899 4.25 -50.79 26.20
C GLN A 899 4.81 -49.42 26.60
N VAL A 900 6.10 -49.20 26.36
CA VAL A 900 6.80 -47.93 26.60
C VAL A 900 6.96 -47.17 25.28
N LEU A 901 6.72 -45.86 25.31
CA LEU A 901 6.96 -44.95 24.19
C LEU A 901 7.64 -43.66 24.67
N ARG A 902 8.41 -43.01 23.78
CA ARG A 902 9.12 -41.76 24.08
C ARG A 902 8.68 -40.63 23.16
N LEU A 903 8.54 -39.45 23.73
CA LEU A 903 8.27 -38.19 23.03
C LEU A 903 9.47 -37.27 23.18
N MET A 904 9.90 -36.65 22.09
CA MET A 904 10.87 -35.56 22.12
C MET A 904 10.13 -34.23 22.09
N VAL A 905 10.26 -33.46 23.17
CA VAL A 905 9.50 -32.24 23.41
C VAL A 905 10.44 -31.05 23.47
N ARG A 906 10.22 -30.07 22.61
CA ARG A 906 10.83 -28.75 22.80
C ARG A 906 9.96 -27.97 23.78
N GLU A 907 10.48 -27.67 24.96
CA GLU A 907 9.81 -26.81 25.91
C GLU A 907 9.71 -25.42 25.31
N VAL A 908 8.48 -24.91 25.33
CA VAL A 908 8.24 -23.51 25.08
C VAL A 908 7.69 -22.98 26.39
N PRO A 909 8.42 -22.08 27.09
CA PRO A 909 8.12 -21.66 28.45
C PRO A 909 6.68 -21.20 28.69
N THR A 910 6.03 -20.79 27.61
CA THR A 910 4.74 -20.17 27.64
C THR A 910 3.60 -21.09 27.21
N GLY A 911 3.87 -22.13 26.41
CA GLY A 911 2.78 -22.96 25.88
C GLY A 911 1.96 -23.68 26.96
N GLY A 912 0.67 -23.93 26.74
CA GLY A 912 -0.17 -24.61 27.75
C GLY A 912 0.11 -26.11 27.93
N CYS A 913 0.75 -26.79 26.96
CA CYS A 913 1.00 -28.24 27.00
C CYS A 913 2.48 -28.59 27.24
N SER A 914 3.43 -27.89 26.61
CA SER A 914 4.85 -28.28 26.66
C SER A 914 5.53 -28.07 28.02
N PRO A 915 5.41 -26.92 28.73
CA PRO A 915 5.92 -26.78 30.10
C PRO A 915 5.24 -27.74 31.06
N TRP A 916 3.94 -27.97 30.91
CA TRP A 916 3.22 -28.95 31.72
C TRP A 916 3.83 -30.35 31.53
N LEU A 917 3.91 -30.82 30.28
CA LEU A 917 4.45 -32.13 29.95
C LEU A 917 5.92 -32.29 30.37
N CYS A 918 6.74 -31.24 30.22
CA CYS A 918 8.14 -31.23 30.65
C CYS A 918 8.33 -31.10 32.17
N GLY A 919 7.29 -30.64 32.89
CA GLY A 919 7.29 -30.49 34.34
C GLY A 919 6.80 -31.73 35.10
N LEU A 920 6.30 -32.75 34.39
CA LEU A 920 5.82 -33.99 34.97
C LEU A 920 6.96 -34.81 35.59
N ARG A 921 6.60 -35.63 36.57
CA ARG A 921 7.48 -36.54 37.30
C ARG A 921 7.09 -37.98 37.02
N ALA A 922 8.03 -38.90 37.28
CA ALA A 922 7.73 -40.32 37.22
C ALA A 922 6.55 -40.66 38.16
N GLY A 923 5.56 -41.38 37.63
CA GLY A 923 4.31 -41.72 38.32
C GLY A 923 3.11 -40.84 37.94
N ASP A 924 3.33 -39.68 37.32
CA ASP A 924 2.23 -38.84 36.84
C ASP A 924 1.49 -39.49 35.66
N THR A 925 0.20 -39.18 35.49
CA THR A 925 -0.60 -39.72 34.38
C THR A 925 -0.91 -38.66 33.34
N VAL A 926 -0.83 -39.06 32.07
CA VAL A 926 -1.11 -38.25 30.88
C VAL A 926 -2.26 -38.91 30.12
N GLU A 927 -3.30 -38.14 29.81
CA GLU A 927 -4.37 -38.63 28.94
C GLU A 927 -3.96 -38.40 27.48
N CYS A 928 -4.07 -39.44 26.67
CA CYS A 928 -3.56 -39.45 25.29
C CYS A 928 -4.60 -39.95 24.29
N LEU A 929 -4.46 -39.54 23.04
CA LEU A 929 -5.19 -40.08 21.89
C LEU A 929 -4.23 -40.85 20.99
N PRO A 930 -4.54 -42.10 20.63
CA PRO A 930 -3.73 -42.89 19.70
C PRO A 930 -3.68 -42.25 18.30
N PRO A 931 -2.60 -42.50 17.52
CA PRO A 931 -2.61 -42.18 16.10
C PRO A 931 -3.73 -42.95 15.39
N ARG A 932 -4.57 -42.24 14.64
CA ARG A 932 -5.74 -42.81 13.95
C ARG A 932 -5.38 -43.57 12.67
N ARG A 933 -4.31 -43.15 11.99
CA ARG A 933 -3.79 -43.72 10.74
C ARG A 933 -2.27 -43.55 10.67
N PRO A 934 -1.54 -44.37 9.87
CA PRO A 934 -0.13 -44.15 9.61
C PRO A 934 0.13 -42.73 9.08
N SER A 935 1.16 -42.07 9.61
CA SER A 935 1.53 -40.74 9.14
C SER A 935 2.06 -40.78 7.70
N PRO A 936 2.03 -39.65 6.95
CA PRO A 936 2.61 -39.62 5.61
C PRO A 936 4.10 -39.98 5.59
N LEU A 937 4.84 -39.63 6.66
CA LEU A 937 6.24 -40.03 6.82
C LEU A 937 6.33 -41.55 6.93
N ARG A 938 5.51 -42.16 7.80
CA ARG A 938 5.42 -43.62 7.95
C ARG A 938 5.07 -44.31 6.64
N ALA A 939 4.02 -43.86 5.96
CA ALA A 939 3.57 -44.40 4.70
C ALA A 939 4.63 -44.30 3.58
N ALA A 940 5.33 -43.16 3.49
CA ALA A 940 6.35 -42.93 2.47
C ALA A 940 7.52 -43.92 2.57
N TRP A 941 8.00 -44.21 3.78
CA TRP A 941 9.11 -45.14 3.95
C TRP A 941 8.64 -46.61 3.95
N GLU A 942 7.44 -46.91 4.46
CA GLU A 942 6.87 -48.27 4.40
C GLU A 942 6.61 -48.70 2.95
N ALA A 943 6.21 -47.78 2.07
CA ALA A 943 6.05 -48.04 0.64
C ALA A 943 7.37 -48.28 -0.10
N ARG A 944 8.52 -47.91 0.48
CA ARG A 944 9.83 -47.86 -0.19
C ARG A 944 10.94 -48.51 0.61
N ARG A 945 10.63 -49.65 1.22
CA ARG A 945 11.48 -50.33 2.19
C ARG A 945 12.90 -50.69 1.68
N ALA A 946 13.16 -50.66 0.38
CA ALA A 946 14.45 -50.98 -0.24
C ALA A 946 15.30 -49.76 -0.70
N THR A 947 14.97 -48.52 -0.30
CA THR A 947 15.64 -47.29 -0.79
C THR A 947 16.70 -46.71 0.17
N ARG A 948 17.70 -46.02 -0.37
CA ARG A 948 18.64 -45.13 0.35
C ARG A 948 17.86 -44.00 1.06
N LEU A 949 18.19 -43.70 2.31
CA LEU A 949 17.48 -42.70 3.11
C LEU A 949 18.31 -41.42 3.31
N LEU A 950 17.80 -40.27 2.85
CA LEU A 950 18.43 -38.97 3.06
C LEU A 950 17.57 -38.16 4.02
N LEU A 951 18.03 -37.99 5.26
CA LEU A 951 17.23 -37.46 6.36
C LEU A 951 17.72 -36.07 6.75
N VAL A 952 16.80 -35.11 6.89
CA VAL A 952 17.13 -33.72 7.22
C VAL A 952 16.29 -33.24 8.40
N ALA A 953 16.94 -32.82 9.48
CA ALA A 953 16.25 -32.43 10.72
C ALA A 953 16.76 -31.12 11.33
N ASN A 954 15.91 -30.42 12.08
CA ASN A 954 16.37 -29.47 13.10
C ASN A 954 15.53 -29.55 14.39
N GLY A 955 16.21 -29.41 15.54
CA GLY A 955 15.55 -29.42 16.85
C GLY A 955 14.70 -30.67 17.10
N ALA A 956 13.43 -30.48 17.49
CA ALA A 956 12.48 -31.58 17.74
C ALA A 956 12.08 -32.36 16.47
N GLY A 957 12.40 -31.86 15.27
CA GLY A 957 12.24 -32.61 14.02
C GLY A 957 13.10 -33.87 13.91
N LEU A 958 14.02 -34.09 14.87
CA LEU A 958 14.80 -35.32 14.98
C LEU A 958 13.95 -36.53 15.45
N ALA A 959 12.84 -36.30 16.15
CA ALA A 959 11.99 -37.34 16.76
C ALA A 959 11.63 -38.52 15.83
N PRO A 960 11.03 -38.32 14.63
CA PRO A 960 10.64 -39.44 13.78
C PRO A 960 11.84 -40.27 13.31
N PHE A 961 13.01 -39.65 13.17
CA PHE A 961 14.22 -40.33 12.73
C PHE A 961 14.84 -41.17 13.86
N LEU A 962 14.73 -40.74 15.13
CA LEU A 962 15.13 -41.57 16.27
C LEU A 962 14.32 -42.87 16.32
N ALA A 963 12.99 -42.78 16.15
CA ALA A 963 12.14 -43.96 16.08
C ALA A 963 12.51 -44.85 14.89
N LEU A 964 12.83 -44.26 13.74
CA LEU A 964 13.25 -45.01 12.56
C LEU A 964 14.59 -45.71 12.79
N PHE A 965 15.58 -45.03 13.37
CA PHE A 965 16.88 -45.63 13.66
C PHE A 965 16.79 -46.76 14.67
N GLU A 966 15.90 -46.67 15.67
CA GLU A 966 15.64 -47.79 16.57
C GLU A 966 15.10 -49.02 15.85
N LYS A 967 14.17 -48.81 14.91
CA LYS A 967 13.65 -49.89 14.07
C LYS A 967 14.75 -50.48 13.20
N LEU A 968 15.55 -49.64 12.54
CA LEU A 968 16.66 -50.07 11.67
C LEU A 968 17.77 -50.78 12.45
N ALA A 969 18.09 -50.33 13.66
CA ALA A 969 19.09 -50.96 14.51
C ALA A 969 18.68 -52.37 14.97
N ALA A 970 17.37 -52.63 15.11
CA ALA A 970 16.83 -53.95 15.42
C ALA A 970 16.82 -54.92 14.22
N GLU A 971 16.97 -54.42 13.00
CA GLU A 971 17.05 -55.24 11.78
C GLU A 971 18.49 -55.75 11.55
N SER A 972 18.65 -56.90 10.89
CA SER A 972 19.96 -57.43 10.49
C SER A 972 20.68 -56.46 9.54
N PRO A 973 22.02 -56.28 9.63
CA PRO A 973 22.76 -55.32 8.79
C PRO A 973 22.49 -55.42 7.28
N GLU A 974 22.33 -56.65 6.77
CA GLU A 974 22.01 -56.97 5.37
C GLU A 974 20.66 -56.40 4.90
N CYS A 975 19.72 -56.18 5.83
CA CYS A 975 18.36 -55.72 5.54
C CYS A 975 18.20 -54.20 5.70
N ARG A 976 19.23 -53.49 6.19
CA ARG A 976 19.14 -52.06 6.49
C ARG A 976 19.38 -51.22 5.23
N PRO A 977 18.45 -50.29 4.87
CA PRO A 977 18.78 -49.28 3.87
C PRO A 977 19.91 -48.36 4.38
N PRO A 978 20.84 -47.93 3.51
CA PRO A 978 21.85 -46.96 3.91
C PRO A 978 21.20 -45.60 4.19
N ALA A 979 21.57 -44.96 5.29
CA ALA A 979 20.95 -43.71 5.76
C ALA A 979 21.97 -42.60 6.02
N TRP A 980 21.67 -41.39 5.56
CA TRP A 980 22.43 -40.16 5.80
C TRP A 980 21.56 -39.21 6.62
N LEU A 981 22.13 -38.52 7.61
CA LEU A 981 21.43 -37.53 8.43
C LEU A 981 22.17 -36.19 8.42
N TRP A 982 21.48 -35.15 7.96
CA TRP A 982 21.87 -33.75 8.16
C TRP A 982 21.00 -33.14 9.26
N VAL A 983 21.62 -32.71 10.36
CA VAL A 983 20.90 -32.19 11.53
C VAL A 983 21.41 -30.82 11.96
N GLY A 984 20.49 -29.91 12.27
CA GLY A 984 20.80 -28.57 12.74
C GLY A 984 20.63 -28.41 14.25
N CYS A 985 21.63 -27.82 14.90
CA CYS A 985 21.58 -27.42 16.31
C CYS A 985 22.14 -25.99 16.50
N ARG A 986 21.97 -25.42 17.70
CA ARG A 986 22.59 -24.12 18.03
C ARG A 986 24.07 -24.28 18.35
N ARG A 987 24.41 -25.28 19.15
CA ARG A 987 25.78 -25.65 19.50
C ARG A 987 26.01 -27.12 19.22
N ARG A 988 27.19 -27.47 18.70
CA ARG A 988 27.56 -28.86 18.42
C ARG A 988 27.82 -29.62 19.72
N GLU A 989 28.65 -29.07 20.61
CA GLU A 989 28.94 -29.70 21.90
C GLU A 989 27.81 -29.46 22.91
N GLY A 990 27.13 -30.54 23.30
CA GLY A 990 26.08 -30.53 24.33
C GLY A 990 24.80 -29.77 23.95
N GLY A 991 24.70 -29.28 22.70
CA GLY A 991 23.53 -28.59 22.16
C GLY A 991 22.70 -29.41 21.17
N LEU A 992 23.20 -30.58 20.74
CA LEU A 992 22.49 -31.53 19.87
C LEU A 992 21.73 -32.57 20.72
N PRO A 993 20.39 -32.67 20.59
CA PRO A 993 19.64 -33.72 21.28
C PRO A 993 20.10 -35.11 20.84
N HIS A 994 20.24 -36.03 21.80
CA HIS A 994 20.73 -37.40 21.57
C HIS A 994 22.10 -37.50 20.87
N GLN A 995 22.98 -36.53 21.08
CA GLN A 995 24.32 -36.47 20.46
C GLN A 995 25.09 -37.80 20.55
N GLU A 996 25.21 -38.38 21.75
CA GLU A 996 25.93 -39.63 21.98
C GLU A 996 25.30 -40.81 21.23
N ARG A 997 23.95 -40.89 21.22
CA ARG A 997 23.24 -41.96 20.51
C ARG A 997 23.40 -41.84 19.00
N LEU A 998 23.36 -40.63 18.44
CA LEU A 998 23.58 -40.41 17.01
C LEU A 998 25.01 -40.80 16.59
N ALA A 999 26.01 -40.48 17.42
CA ALA A 999 27.39 -40.92 17.19
C ALA A 999 27.54 -42.45 17.26
N ALA A 1000 26.85 -43.09 18.21
CA ALA A 1000 26.83 -44.56 18.30
C ALA A 1000 26.17 -45.20 17.06
N LEU A 1001 25.07 -44.64 16.57
CA LEU A 1001 24.38 -45.14 15.36
C LEU A 1001 25.26 -45.04 14.10
N GLU A 1002 26.12 -44.01 14.02
CA GLU A 1002 27.12 -43.89 12.95
C GLU A 1002 28.22 -44.95 13.09
N ALA A 1003 28.74 -45.17 14.31
CA ALA A 1003 29.73 -46.22 14.59
C ALA A 1003 29.21 -47.65 14.37
N GLU A 1004 27.93 -47.90 14.67
CA GLU A 1004 27.20 -49.16 14.45
C GLU A 1004 26.86 -49.39 12.96
N GLY A 1005 27.10 -48.41 12.09
CA GLY A 1005 26.80 -48.48 10.66
C GLY A 1005 25.32 -48.37 10.30
N VAL A 1006 24.46 -47.99 11.27
CA VAL A 1006 23.04 -47.67 11.02
C VAL A 1006 22.93 -46.36 10.25
N LEU A 1007 23.71 -45.36 10.65
CA LEU A 1007 23.94 -44.13 9.88
C LEU A 1007 25.25 -44.29 9.09
N ARG A 1008 25.19 -44.04 7.79
CA ARG A 1008 26.38 -43.94 6.94
C ARG A 1008 27.13 -42.64 7.16
N ARG A 1009 26.40 -41.57 7.51
CA ARG A 1009 26.97 -40.25 7.78
C ARG A 1009 26.06 -39.43 8.67
N LEU A 1010 26.66 -38.75 9.63
CA LEU A 1010 26.06 -37.72 10.46
C LEU A 1010 26.71 -36.35 10.18
N ALA A 1011 25.98 -35.47 9.50
CA ALA A 1011 26.40 -34.09 9.25
C ALA A 1011 25.65 -33.14 10.19
N VAL A 1012 26.40 -32.35 10.98
CA VAL A 1012 25.83 -31.43 11.98
C VAL A 1012 26.12 -29.99 11.60
N ALA A 1013 25.05 -29.19 11.41
CA ALA A 1013 25.11 -27.76 11.18
C ALA A 1013 24.95 -26.97 12.49
N GLU A 1014 25.86 -26.02 12.74
CA GLU A 1014 25.93 -25.25 13.97
C GLU A 1014 25.59 -23.77 13.73
N SER A 1015 24.40 -23.36 14.19
CA SER A 1015 23.89 -22.00 13.94
C SER A 1015 24.46 -20.93 14.89
N ASN A 1016 25.12 -21.33 15.98
CA ASN A 1016 25.75 -20.43 16.95
C ASN A 1016 27.02 -21.07 17.55
N PRO A 1017 28.12 -21.13 16.79
CA PRO A 1017 29.37 -21.77 17.23
C PRO A 1017 30.01 -21.06 18.42
N THR A 1018 30.81 -21.80 19.18
CA THR A 1018 31.52 -21.32 20.37
C THR A 1018 32.77 -20.48 20.04
N SER A 1019 33.41 -20.74 18.89
CA SER A 1019 34.53 -19.94 18.39
C SER A 1019 34.02 -18.70 17.64
N SER A 1020 34.57 -17.53 17.94
CA SER A 1020 34.27 -16.28 17.24
C SER A 1020 34.66 -16.29 15.76
N ASP A 1021 35.60 -17.16 15.38
CA ASP A 1021 36.13 -17.24 14.03
C ASP A 1021 35.36 -18.25 13.15
N ALA A 1022 34.46 -19.04 13.74
CA ALA A 1022 33.65 -20.00 13.01
C ALA A 1022 32.34 -19.36 12.49
N PRO A 1023 32.02 -19.48 11.19
CA PRO A 1023 30.80 -18.90 10.63
C PRO A 1023 29.55 -19.64 11.11
N ARG A 1024 28.44 -18.91 11.26
CA ARG A 1024 27.12 -19.52 11.51
C ARG A 1024 26.72 -20.40 10.32
N CYS A 1025 26.26 -21.60 10.62
CA CYS A 1025 25.93 -22.60 9.61
C CYS A 1025 24.57 -23.24 9.90
N TRP A 1026 23.71 -23.27 8.89
CA TRP A 1026 22.44 -23.97 8.91
C TRP A 1026 22.48 -25.21 8.02
N VAL A 1027 21.47 -26.07 8.17
CA VAL A 1027 21.44 -27.38 7.49
C VAL A 1027 21.48 -27.24 5.97
N GLN A 1028 20.79 -26.24 5.42
CA GLN A 1028 20.83 -25.92 4.00
C GLN A 1028 22.23 -25.50 3.51
N ASP A 1029 23.08 -24.92 4.36
CA ASP A 1029 24.42 -24.52 3.99
C ASP A 1029 25.34 -25.73 3.88
N VAL A 1030 25.21 -26.68 4.81
CA VAL A 1030 25.91 -27.98 4.75
C VAL A 1030 25.49 -28.75 3.50
N LEU A 1031 24.19 -28.79 3.21
CA LEU A 1031 23.68 -29.43 1.99
C LEU A 1031 24.21 -28.75 0.72
N ARG A 1032 24.38 -27.43 0.69
CA ARG A 1032 25.02 -26.72 -0.44
C ARG A 1032 26.49 -27.04 -0.58
N ALA A 1033 27.23 -27.12 0.53
CA ALA A 1033 28.63 -27.51 0.52
C ALA A 1033 28.82 -28.94 0.00
N GLU A 1034 27.85 -29.82 0.25
CA GLU A 1034 27.84 -31.22 -0.17
C GLU A 1034 26.96 -31.46 -1.41
N ALA A 1035 26.64 -30.41 -2.18
CA ALA A 1035 25.69 -30.46 -3.29
C ALA A 1035 26.02 -31.53 -4.34
N GLU A 1036 27.30 -31.80 -4.58
CA GLU A 1036 27.73 -32.84 -5.52
C GLU A 1036 27.35 -34.23 -5.04
N GLU A 1037 27.68 -34.59 -3.78
CA GLU A 1037 27.37 -35.88 -3.15
C GLU A 1037 25.85 -36.07 -3.01
N VAL A 1038 25.15 -35.05 -2.50
CA VAL A 1038 23.68 -35.04 -2.40
C VAL A 1038 23.05 -35.24 -3.78
N GLY A 1039 23.59 -34.58 -4.81
CA GLY A 1039 23.14 -34.74 -6.18
C GLY A 1039 23.41 -36.13 -6.76
N GLN A 1040 24.55 -36.76 -6.44
CA GLN A 1040 24.84 -38.13 -6.86
C GLN A 1040 23.89 -39.13 -6.18
N LEU A 1041 23.60 -38.94 -4.89
CA LEU A 1041 22.70 -39.80 -4.13
C LEU A 1041 21.24 -39.70 -4.62
N LEU A 1042 20.78 -38.48 -4.97
CA LEU A 1042 19.41 -38.24 -5.44
C LEU A 1042 19.22 -38.51 -6.94
N PHE A 1043 20.20 -38.19 -7.77
CA PHE A 1043 20.07 -38.11 -9.24
C PHE A 1043 21.15 -38.90 -10.01
N GLY A 1044 21.89 -39.81 -9.36
CA GLY A 1044 22.90 -40.64 -10.02
C GLY A 1044 22.32 -41.61 -11.07
N SER A 1045 23.14 -42.04 -12.04
CA SER A 1045 22.72 -42.91 -13.13
C SER A 1045 22.47 -44.35 -12.66
N GLY A 1046 21.21 -44.69 -12.44
CA GLY A 1046 20.70 -45.99 -11.98
C GLY A 1046 19.23 -45.85 -11.54
N GLU A 1047 18.52 -46.95 -11.28
CA GLU A 1047 17.10 -46.88 -10.85
C GLU A 1047 16.90 -45.93 -9.64
N PRO A 1048 15.78 -45.18 -9.60
CA PRO A 1048 15.54 -44.12 -8.61
C PRO A 1048 15.34 -44.73 -7.23
N THR A 1049 16.40 -44.72 -6.42
CA THR A 1049 16.46 -45.55 -5.21
C THR A 1049 16.75 -44.74 -3.95
N ALA A 1050 16.55 -43.42 -3.95
CA ALA A 1050 16.73 -42.56 -2.77
C ALA A 1050 15.40 -41.90 -2.33
N LEU A 1051 15.13 -41.94 -1.02
CA LEU A 1051 14.02 -41.29 -0.35
C LEU A 1051 14.57 -40.18 0.57
N MET A 1052 14.22 -38.93 0.27
CA MET A 1052 14.59 -37.79 1.12
C MET A 1052 13.44 -37.42 2.06
N LEU A 1053 13.69 -37.43 3.37
CA LEU A 1053 12.72 -37.06 4.40
C LEU A 1053 13.21 -35.83 5.16
N VAL A 1054 12.35 -34.82 5.28
CA VAL A 1054 12.68 -33.55 5.95
C VAL A 1054 11.72 -33.38 7.13
N CYS A 1055 12.22 -33.04 8.32
CA CYS A 1055 11.38 -32.82 9.49
C CYS A 1055 11.90 -31.69 10.37
N GLY A 1056 11.03 -30.75 10.76
CA GLY A 1056 11.43 -29.58 11.56
C GLY A 1056 10.70 -28.31 11.14
N SER A 1057 11.35 -27.15 11.30
CA SER A 1057 10.70 -25.87 11.00
C SER A 1057 10.34 -25.71 9.51
N ALA A 1058 9.23 -25.01 9.20
CA ALA A 1058 8.77 -24.73 7.84
C ALA A 1058 9.82 -23.98 7.02
N ALA A 1059 10.45 -22.97 7.64
CA ALA A 1059 11.55 -22.22 7.04
C ALA A 1059 12.73 -23.12 6.62
N MET A 1060 13.09 -24.11 7.46
CA MET A 1060 14.14 -25.08 7.12
C MET A 1060 13.71 -25.96 5.94
N GLY A 1061 12.47 -26.44 5.92
CA GLY A 1061 11.99 -27.24 4.79
C GLY A 1061 11.95 -26.50 3.46
N CYS A 1062 11.56 -25.22 3.46
CA CYS A 1062 11.64 -24.37 2.27
C CYS A 1062 13.11 -24.18 1.81
N ALA A 1063 14.00 -23.84 2.75
CA ALA A 1063 15.41 -23.65 2.43
C ALA A 1063 16.08 -24.92 1.88
N VAL A 1064 15.74 -26.10 2.42
CA VAL A 1064 16.20 -27.40 1.92
C VAL A 1064 15.65 -27.66 0.52
N ARG A 1065 14.37 -27.32 0.26
CA ARG A 1065 13.78 -27.43 -1.07
C ARG A 1065 14.56 -26.61 -2.09
N ASP A 1066 14.85 -25.35 -1.78
CA ASP A 1066 15.56 -24.44 -2.69
C ASP A 1066 16.95 -24.98 -3.04
N VAL A 1067 17.66 -25.56 -2.06
CA VAL A 1067 18.96 -26.21 -2.29
C VAL A 1067 18.83 -27.41 -3.21
N VAL A 1068 17.87 -28.30 -2.94
CA VAL A 1068 17.64 -29.50 -3.78
C VAL A 1068 17.21 -29.11 -5.19
N SER A 1069 16.39 -28.06 -5.34
CA SER A 1069 16.02 -27.49 -6.65
C SER A 1069 17.24 -26.99 -7.42
N GLY A 1070 18.17 -26.30 -6.75
CA GLY A 1070 19.43 -25.88 -7.35
C GLY A 1070 20.28 -27.06 -7.81
N ILE A 1071 20.37 -28.12 -6.99
CA ILE A 1071 21.10 -29.35 -7.33
C ILE A 1071 20.47 -30.07 -8.53
N ALA A 1072 19.13 -30.16 -8.56
CA ALA A 1072 18.39 -30.76 -9.68
C ALA A 1072 18.64 -29.98 -10.98
N ALA A 1073 18.50 -28.66 -10.94
CA ALA A 1073 18.71 -27.79 -12.09
C ALA A 1073 20.13 -27.89 -12.65
N ALA A 1074 21.16 -27.92 -11.78
CA ALA A 1074 22.56 -28.09 -12.18
C ALA A 1074 22.83 -29.42 -12.91
N ARG A 1075 21.96 -30.42 -12.74
CA ARG A 1075 22.03 -31.73 -13.38
C ARG A 1075 21.07 -31.88 -14.56
N GLY A 1076 20.41 -30.80 -14.99
CA GLY A 1076 19.46 -30.82 -16.11
C GLY A 1076 18.16 -31.58 -15.81
N THR A 1077 17.80 -31.73 -14.53
CA THR A 1077 16.55 -32.35 -14.08
C THR A 1077 15.77 -31.38 -13.18
N SER A 1078 14.62 -31.80 -12.66
CA SER A 1078 13.79 -31.00 -11.77
C SER A 1078 13.40 -31.79 -10.52
N VAL A 1079 12.99 -31.09 -9.46
CA VAL A 1079 12.54 -31.75 -8.22
C VAL A 1079 11.24 -32.52 -8.45
N GLU A 1080 10.45 -32.10 -9.43
CA GLU A 1080 9.22 -32.77 -9.88
C GLU A 1080 9.50 -34.08 -10.63
N ALA A 1081 10.73 -34.25 -11.17
CA ALA A 1081 11.18 -35.48 -11.81
C ALA A 1081 11.68 -36.53 -10.80
N LEU A 1082 11.94 -36.14 -9.55
CA LEU A 1082 12.04 -37.12 -8.47
C LEU A 1082 10.63 -37.67 -8.27
N ASP A 1083 10.49 -38.99 -8.37
CA ASP A 1083 9.29 -39.70 -7.92
C ASP A 1083 9.24 -39.63 -6.38
N CYS A 1084 9.33 -38.45 -5.78
CA CYS A 1084 9.39 -38.22 -4.35
C CYS A 1084 7.97 -37.91 -3.90
N PRO A 1085 7.40 -38.60 -2.89
CA PRO A 1085 6.22 -38.08 -2.22
C PRO A 1085 6.59 -36.71 -1.66
N LYS A 1086 6.18 -35.66 -2.39
CA LYS A 1086 6.42 -34.22 -2.22
C LYS A 1086 7.09 -33.88 -0.89
N LEU A 1087 8.35 -33.45 -0.93
CA LEU A 1087 9.17 -32.92 0.18
C LEU A 1087 8.29 -32.36 1.33
N ALA A 1088 8.04 -33.20 2.34
CA ALA A 1088 7.04 -32.96 3.38
C ALA A 1088 7.70 -32.24 4.56
N VAL A 1089 7.16 -31.09 4.98
CA VAL A 1089 7.80 -30.23 5.99
C VAL A 1089 6.91 -30.10 7.23
N PHE A 1090 7.12 -30.93 8.25
CA PHE A 1090 6.23 -30.99 9.43
C PHE A 1090 6.71 -30.11 10.60
N GLN A 1091 5.86 -29.17 11.07
CA GLN A 1091 6.18 -28.21 12.13
C GLN A 1091 5.50 -28.46 13.49
N SER A 1092 6.23 -28.15 14.57
CA SER A 1092 5.71 -27.88 15.93
C SER A 1092 5.88 -26.38 16.27
N SER A 1093 4.87 -25.76 16.89
CA SER A 1093 4.69 -24.30 17.06
C SER A 1093 5.18 -23.74 18.41
N CYS A 1094 5.55 -22.44 18.52
CA CYS A 1094 5.37 -21.59 19.73
C CYS A 1094 5.94 -20.14 19.76
N ALA A 1095 5.32 -19.23 20.56
CA ALA A 1095 5.91 -18.14 21.41
C ALA A 1095 4.83 -17.19 22.05
N GLU A 1096 4.91 -16.85 23.35
CA GLU A 1096 3.94 -16.04 24.16
C GLU A 1096 4.68 -14.92 24.97
N GLN A 1097 4.05 -13.76 25.19
CA GLN A 1097 4.63 -12.56 25.85
C GLN A 1097 3.62 -11.90 26.82
N VAL A 1098 2.60 -12.64 27.26
CA VAL A 1098 1.48 -12.16 28.07
C VAL A 1098 1.22 -13.20 29.15
N GLN A 1099 1.26 -12.81 30.43
CA GLN A 1099 1.07 -13.73 31.57
C GLN A 1099 -0.06 -13.24 32.46
N GLY A 1100 -0.83 -14.18 33.02
CA GLY A 1100 -1.94 -13.89 33.94
C GLY A 1100 -3.19 -14.70 33.61
N THR A 1101 -4.07 -14.83 34.60
CA THR A 1101 -5.35 -15.56 34.49
C THR A 1101 -6.51 -14.67 34.03
N HIS A 1102 -6.25 -13.36 33.88
CA HIS A 1102 -7.25 -12.34 33.55
C HIS A 1102 -6.89 -11.58 32.27
N SER A 1103 -7.89 -10.99 31.63
CA SER A 1103 -7.72 -10.39 30.31
C SER A 1103 -6.84 -9.15 30.34
N ILE A 1104 -5.90 -9.05 29.39
CA ILE A 1104 -5.17 -7.81 29.07
C ILE A 1104 -5.74 -7.24 27.77
N LYS A 1105 -6.22 -6.01 27.81
CA LYS A 1105 -6.72 -5.28 26.64
C LYS A 1105 -5.76 -4.14 26.33
N VAL A 1106 -5.39 -4.00 25.06
CA VAL A 1106 -4.50 -2.93 24.59
C VAL A 1106 -5.18 -2.18 23.45
N GLY A 1107 -5.26 -0.86 23.56
CA GLY A 1107 -5.87 0.00 22.56
C GLY A 1107 -5.00 0.17 21.31
N GLU A 1108 -5.64 0.51 20.21
CA GLU A 1108 -5.01 0.73 18.90
C GLU A 1108 -3.91 1.80 18.97
N GLY A 1109 -2.83 1.59 18.21
CA GLY A 1109 -1.73 2.55 18.12
C GLY A 1109 -0.77 2.56 19.31
N THR A 1110 -1.06 1.79 20.36
CA THR A 1110 -0.14 1.60 21.50
C THR A 1110 1.08 0.77 21.11
N VAL A 1111 2.27 1.27 21.46
CA VAL A 1111 3.57 0.66 21.21
C VAL A 1111 4.10 0.08 22.51
N ILE A 1112 4.50 -1.20 22.49
CA ILE A 1112 5.09 -1.89 23.65
C ILE A 1112 6.45 -2.42 23.22
N HIS A 1113 7.51 -1.92 23.84
CA HIS A 1113 8.89 -2.32 23.56
C HIS A 1113 9.19 -3.76 24.03
N PRO A 1114 10.21 -4.42 23.46
CA PRO A 1114 10.68 -5.72 23.94
C PRO A 1114 11.01 -5.69 25.44
N ALA A 1115 10.80 -6.82 26.14
CA ALA A 1115 11.02 -6.97 27.58
C ALA A 1115 10.07 -6.20 28.54
N CYS A 1116 8.99 -5.58 28.03
CA CYS A 1116 7.88 -5.18 28.89
C CYS A 1116 7.21 -6.40 29.55
N ILE A 1117 6.78 -6.24 30.80
CA ILE A 1117 6.07 -7.29 31.56
C ILE A 1117 4.66 -6.79 31.85
N LEU A 1118 3.66 -7.48 31.29
CA LEU A 1118 2.24 -7.25 31.60
C LEU A 1118 1.69 -8.47 32.33
N HIS A 1119 1.37 -8.30 33.61
CA HIS A 1119 0.96 -9.40 34.49
C HIS A 1119 -0.41 -9.15 35.12
N ALA A 1120 -1.45 -9.73 34.53
CA ALA A 1120 -2.83 -9.67 35.05
C ALA A 1120 -3.06 -10.79 36.09
N GLN A 1121 -2.45 -10.63 37.27
CA GLN A 1121 -2.34 -11.66 38.30
C GLN A 1121 -3.68 -11.97 38.98
N ALA A 1122 -4.42 -10.95 39.42
CA ALA A 1122 -5.69 -11.13 40.12
C ALA A 1122 -6.90 -10.48 39.42
N GLY A 1123 -6.67 -9.57 38.48
CA GLY A 1123 -7.72 -8.84 37.77
C GLY A 1123 -7.23 -8.31 36.42
N PRO A 1124 -8.16 -7.88 35.54
CA PRO A 1124 -7.83 -7.51 34.17
C PRO A 1124 -6.98 -6.23 34.08
N ILE A 1125 -6.17 -6.11 33.03
CA ILE A 1125 -5.42 -4.89 32.70
C ILE A 1125 -6.04 -4.29 31.43
N VAL A 1126 -6.32 -3.00 31.44
CA VAL A 1126 -6.85 -2.28 30.28
C VAL A 1126 -5.93 -1.10 29.98
N ILE A 1127 -5.24 -1.17 28.85
CA ILE A 1127 -4.39 -0.11 28.32
C ILE A 1127 -5.13 0.55 27.15
N GLY A 1128 -5.23 1.87 27.18
CA GLY A 1128 -5.84 2.68 26.14
C GLY A 1128 -5.06 2.70 24.82
N ARG A 1129 -5.43 3.62 23.94
CA ARG A 1129 -4.88 3.82 22.61
C ARG A 1129 -3.64 4.70 22.64
N PHE A 1130 -2.78 4.54 21.65
CA PHE A 1130 -1.62 5.41 21.41
C PHE A 1130 -0.70 5.61 22.63
N ASN A 1131 -0.56 4.61 23.50
CA ASN A 1131 0.42 4.66 24.57
C ASN A 1131 1.81 4.22 24.07
N VAL A 1132 2.89 4.62 24.74
CA VAL A 1132 4.26 4.12 24.50
C VAL A 1132 4.79 3.52 25.79
N LEU A 1133 5.05 2.22 25.79
CA LEU A 1133 5.70 1.50 26.89
C LEU A 1133 7.10 1.12 26.44
N GLU A 1134 8.11 1.71 27.08
CA GLU A 1134 9.51 1.47 26.76
C GLU A 1134 10.06 0.20 27.43
N GLU A 1135 11.31 -0.17 27.12
CA GLU A 1135 11.88 -1.43 27.60
C GLU A 1135 11.86 -1.53 29.14
N GLN A 1136 11.67 -2.75 29.66
CA GLN A 1136 11.65 -3.04 31.10
C GLN A 1136 10.52 -2.36 31.89
N VAL A 1137 9.52 -1.77 31.23
CA VAL A 1137 8.30 -1.31 31.91
C VAL A 1137 7.53 -2.52 32.48
N GLU A 1138 7.11 -2.41 33.74
CA GLU A 1138 6.39 -3.45 34.46
C GLU A 1138 4.98 -2.96 34.83
N VAL A 1139 3.95 -3.65 34.34
CA VAL A 1139 2.54 -3.40 34.69
C VAL A 1139 1.96 -4.66 35.33
N VAL A 1140 1.70 -4.60 36.63
CA VAL A 1140 1.18 -5.74 37.41
C VAL A 1140 -0.17 -5.37 37.99
N ASN A 1141 -1.19 -6.21 37.81
CA ASN A 1141 -2.44 -6.06 38.53
C ASN A 1141 -2.63 -7.19 39.56
N SER A 1142 -2.40 -6.85 40.83
CA SER A 1142 -2.49 -7.76 41.98
C SER A 1142 -3.88 -7.77 42.63
N SER A 1143 -4.82 -6.93 42.16
CA SER A 1143 -6.21 -6.85 42.66
C SER A 1143 -7.23 -7.43 41.68
N ASP A 1144 -8.37 -7.86 42.19
CA ASP A 1144 -9.54 -8.33 41.44
C ASP A 1144 -10.23 -7.24 40.60
N GLN A 1145 -9.96 -5.96 40.88
CA GLN A 1145 -10.47 -4.83 40.13
C GLN A 1145 -9.63 -4.53 38.88
N PRO A 1146 -10.21 -4.00 37.80
CA PRO A 1146 -9.47 -3.64 36.60
C PRO A 1146 -8.43 -2.54 36.86
N LEU A 1147 -7.17 -2.77 36.49
CA LEU A 1147 -6.17 -1.72 36.35
C LEU A 1147 -6.35 -1.05 35.00
N VAL A 1148 -6.66 0.25 35.00
CA VAL A 1148 -6.93 1.01 33.77
C VAL A 1148 -5.83 2.04 33.54
N ILE A 1149 -5.18 1.97 32.39
CA ILE A 1149 -4.28 2.97 31.84
C ILE A 1149 -5.00 3.61 30.65
N GLY A 1150 -5.14 4.93 30.66
CA GLY A 1150 -5.83 5.72 29.65
C GLY A 1150 -5.12 5.76 28.29
N ASP A 1151 -5.53 6.70 27.44
CA ASP A 1151 -4.95 6.90 26.12
C ASP A 1151 -3.71 7.83 26.18
N HIS A 1152 -2.80 7.74 25.22
CA HIS A 1152 -1.71 8.70 25.01
C HIS A 1152 -0.64 8.85 26.12
N ASN A 1153 -0.40 7.84 26.95
CA ASN A 1153 0.65 7.88 27.97
C ASN A 1153 2.03 7.45 27.44
N ILE A 1154 3.11 8.02 28.00
CA ILE A 1154 4.50 7.55 27.83
C ILE A 1154 4.97 6.97 29.15
N LEU A 1155 5.35 5.70 29.15
CA LEU A 1155 6.04 5.04 30.26
C LEU A 1155 7.47 4.76 29.81
N GLU A 1156 8.41 5.53 30.34
CA GLU A 1156 9.83 5.44 29.97
C GLU A 1156 10.53 4.24 30.64
N VAL A 1157 11.74 3.93 30.17
CA VAL A 1157 12.50 2.73 30.56
C VAL A 1157 12.47 2.45 32.07
N GLY A 1158 12.03 1.24 32.42
CA GLY A 1158 12.04 0.75 33.80
C GLY A 1158 10.96 1.34 34.73
N ALA A 1159 9.99 2.09 34.22
CA ALA A 1159 8.84 2.53 35.01
C ALA A 1159 7.98 1.34 35.50
N ARG A 1160 7.39 1.46 36.69
CA ARG A 1160 6.61 0.38 37.33
C ARG A 1160 5.21 0.86 37.72
N ILE A 1161 4.18 0.17 37.25
CA ILE A 1161 2.78 0.45 37.55
C ILE A 1161 2.17 -0.77 38.26
N LEU A 1162 1.95 -0.63 39.57
CA LEU A 1162 1.40 -1.70 40.41
C LEU A 1162 -0.07 -1.40 40.72
N GLY A 1163 -0.96 -2.28 40.28
CA GLY A 1163 -2.41 -2.14 40.39
C GLY A 1163 -2.97 -2.80 41.64
N GLY A 1164 -3.69 -2.01 42.45
CA GLY A 1164 -4.44 -2.43 43.63
C GLY A 1164 -5.62 -1.48 43.90
N GLY A 1165 -6.70 -1.93 44.55
CA GLY A 1165 -7.73 -1.04 45.11
C GLY A 1165 -8.53 -0.16 44.13
N GLY A 1166 -8.54 -0.46 42.83
CA GLY A 1166 -9.17 0.38 41.80
C GLY A 1166 -8.27 1.46 41.21
N ALA A 1167 -6.94 1.32 41.35
CA ALA A 1167 -5.92 2.17 40.75
C ALA A 1167 -6.15 2.45 39.25
N ARG A 1168 -5.86 3.69 38.84
CA ARG A 1168 -6.04 4.17 37.46
C ARG A 1168 -4.96 5.18 37.10
N LEU A 1169 -4.46 5.08 35.88
CA LEU A 1169 -3.65 6.09 35.22
C LEU A 1169 -4.52 6.72 34.13
N GLY A 1170 -4.75 8.03 34.19
CA GLY A 1170 -5.57 8.76 33.22
C GLY A 1170 -4.93 8.85 31.83
N ASP A 1171 -5.36 9.82 31.04
CA ASP A 1171 -4.85 10.00 29.67
C ASP A 1171 -3.63 10.93 29.64
N ALA A 1172 -2.76 10.77 28.66
CA ALA A 1172 -1.70 11.73 28.35
C ALA A 1172 -0.73 12.02 29.51
N ASN A 1173 -0.34 11.00 30.28
CA ASN A 1173 0.66 11.14 31.32
C ASN A 1173 2.06 10.79 30.81
N LEU A 1174 3.07 11.47 31.34
CA LEU A 1174 4.49 11.16 31.13
C LEU A 1174 5.05 10.57 32.43
N VAL A 1175 5.45 9.31 32.40
CA VAL A 1175 6.07 8.61 33.53
C VAL A 1175 7.52 8.37 33.17
N GLU A 1176 8.41 9.19 33.72
CA GLU A 1176 9.81 9.21 33.36
C GLU A 1176 10.58 8.01 33.93
N ILE A 1177 11.82 7.82 33.45
CA ILE A 1177 12.69 6.67 33.75
C ILE A 1177 12.64 6.27 35.23
N ARG A 1178 12.32 4.98 35.47
CA ARG A 1178 12.25 4.33 36.81
C ARG A 1178 11.28 4.96 37.82
N ALA A 1179 10.35 5.81 37.38
CA ALA A 1179 9.27 6.25 38.25
C ALA A 1179 8.34 5.07 38.60
N THR A 1180 7.80 5.06 39.83
CA THR A 1180 7.00 3.94 40.35
C THR A 1180 5.66 4.44 40.89
N LEU A 1181 4.58 3.80 40.43
CA LEU A 1181 3.24 3.93 40.99
C LEU A 1181 2.94 2.67 41.80
N ASP A 1182 2.93 2.78 43.13
CA ASP A 1182 2.61 1.65 44.01
C ASP A 1182 1.11 1.31 44.02
N GLU A 1183 0.77 0.15 44.61
CA GLU A 1183 -0.60 -0.36 44.66
C GLU A 1183 -1.57 0.66 45.30
N GLY A 1184 -2.76 0.81 44.72
CA GLY A 1184 -3.80 1.72 45.24
C GLY A 1184 -3.69 3.18 44.80
N CYS A 1185 -2.61 3.58 44.13
CA CYS A 1185 -2.44 4.96 43.68
C CYS A 1185 -3.22 5.25 42.38
N SER A 1186 -3.83 6.44 42.31
CA SER A 1186 -4.52 6.93 41.11
C SER A 1186 -3.91 8.23 40.63
N VAL A 1187 -3.69 8.32 39.32
CA VAL A 1187 -3.16 9.49 38.64
C VAL A 1187 -4.19 9.98 37.63
N GLY A 1188 -4.45 11.28 37.63
CA GLY A 1188 -5.28 11.98 36.66
C GLY A 1188 -4.73 11.92 35.24
N SER A 1189 -5.19 12.82 34.38
CA SER A 1189 -4.72 12.96 33.01
C SER A 1189 -3.73 14.12 32.88
N GLY A 1190 -2.75 14.04 31.98
CA GLY A 1190 -1.81 15.15 31.75
C GLY A 1190 -0.73 15.33 32.81
N CYS A 1191 -0.53 14.35 33.68
CA CYS A 1191 0.43 14.41 34.77
C CYS A 1191 1.84 13.98 34.32
N THR A 1192 2.87 14.54 34.97
CA THR A 1192 4.27 14.10 34.80
C THR A 1192 4.81 13.54 36.09
N LEU A 1193 5.27 12.29 36.07
CA LEU A 1193 6.04 11.70 37.17
C LEU A 1193 7.51 11.75 36.80
N GLY A 1194 8.23 12.66 37.45
CA GLY A 1194 9.65 12.89 37.18
C GLY A 1194 10.51 11.66 37.49
N ALA A 1195 11.66 11.56 36.85
CA ALA A 1195 12.52 10.38 36.91
C ALA A 1195 12.82 9.91 38.35
N CYS A 1196 12.76 8.60 38.56
CA CYS A 1196 12.98 7.95 39.87
C CYS A 1196 12.01 8.39 40.99
N THR A 1197 10.92 9.08 40.67
CA THR A 1197 9.89 9.46 41.65
C THR A 1197 8.98 8.26 41.94
N SER A 1198 8.58 8.09 43.20
CA SER A 1198 7.68 7.02 43.62
C SER A 1198 6.47 7.60 44.36
N LEU A 1199 5.28 7.28 43.87
CA LEU A 1199 4.01 7.56 44.55
C LEU A 1199 3.63 6.34 45.38
N LYS A 1200 3.61 6.51 46.71
CA LYS A 1200 3.44 5.40 47.64
C LYS A 1200 1.98 5.09 47.92
N GLU A 1201 1.71 3.83 48.25
CA GLU A 1201 0.40 3.35 48.69
C GLU A 1201 -0.16 4.23 49.83
N GLY A 1202 -1.40 4.71 49.66
CA GLY A 1202 -2.10 5.59 50.60
C GLY A 1202 -1.93 7.09 50.35
N GLU A 1203 -1.12 7.51 49.37
CA GLU A 1203 -1.08 8.91 48.92
C GLU A 1203 -2.38 9.30 48.19
N ALA A 1204 -2.83 10.55 48.41
CA ALA A 1204 -4.03 11.06 47.76
C ALA A 1204 -3.87 11.07 46.23
N PRO A 1205 -4.93 10.69 45.45
CA PRO A 1205 -4.88 10.68 43.99
C PRO A 1205 -4.36 11.99 43.41
N LEU A 1206 -3.51 11.90 42.38
CA LEU A 1206 -3.09 13.09 41.65
C LEU A 1206 -4.27 13.60 40.81
N ALA A 1207 -4.56 14.88 40.94
CA ALA A 1207 -5.47 15.58 40.04
C ALA A 1207 -4.86 15.67 38.63
N ASP A 1208 -5.68 15.98 37.64
CA ASP A 1208 -5.23 16.20 36.27
C ASP A 1208 -4.16 17.31 36.21
N GLU A 1209 -3.22 17.17 35.27
CA GLU A 1209 -2.18 18.14 34.94
C GLU A 1209 -1.26 18.47 36.11
N MET A 1210 -0.92 17.45 36.91
CA MET A 1210 0.00 17.58 38.05
C MET A 1210 1.38 17.03 37.71
N VAL A 1211 2.42 17.78 38.02
CA VAL A 1211 3.81 17.37 37.90
C VAL A 1211 4.39 17.07 39.26
N VAL A 1212 5.01 15.90 39.39
CA VAL A 1212 5.67 15.43 40.61
C VAL A 1212 7.15 15.22 40.33
N ILE A 1213 8.01 16.01 40.97
CA ILE A 1213 9.47 15.93 40.80
C ILE A 1213 10.11 15.69 42.17
N GLY A 1214 10.56 14.45 42.40
CA GLY A 1214 11.16 14.07 43.68
C GLY A 1214 10.14 13.96 44.83
N PRO A 1215 10.62 13.68 46.06
CA PRO A 1215 9.74 13.37 47.17
C PRO A 1215 8.97 14.61 47.66
N GLY A 1216 7.70 14.71 47.25
CA GLY A 1216 6.71 15.63 47.82
C GLY A 1216 6.52 16.97 47.10
N VAL A 1217 7.26 17.24 46.01
CA VAL A 1217 7.03 18.45 45.20
C VAL A 1217 5.96 18.15 44.17
N ARG A 1218 4.79 18.75 44.33
CA ARG A 1218 3.65 18.64 43.40
C ARG A 1218 3.24 20.04 42.98
N HIS A 1219 3.17 20.30 41.68
CA HIS A 1219 2.60 21.54 41.16
C HIS A 1219 1.70 21.24 39.96
N ALA A 1220 0.72 22.10 39.73
CA ALA A 1220 -0.14 21.99 38.55
C ALA A 1220 0.56 22.65 37.36
N GLU A 1221 0.52 22.00 36.20
CA GLU A 1221 1.03 22.48 34.93
C GLU A 1221 -0.11 22.48 33.89
N PRO A 1222 -0.93 23.56 33.86
CA PRO A 1222 -2.09 23.62 33.00
C PRO A 1222 -1.71 23.52 31.52
N GLY A 1223 -2.34 22.61 30.79
CA GLY A 1223 -2.05 22.35 29.37
C GLY A 1223 -1.05 21.22 29.12
N ALA A 1224 -0.44 20.64 30.15
CA ALA A 1224 0.46 19.49 30.02
C ALA A 1224 -0.21 18.29 29.32
N LYS A 1225 -1.53 18.11 29.50
CA LYS A 1225 -2.29 17.04 28.83
C LYS A 1225 -2.17 17.13 27.31
N GLU A 1226 -2.37 18.31 26.74
CA GLU A 1226 -2.34 18.52 25.30
C GLU A 1226 -0.91 18.37 24.76
N ALA A 1227 0.08 18.86 25.50
CA ALA A 1227 1.50 18.76 25.17
C ALA A 1227 1.97 17.29 25.12
N HIS A 1228 1.62 16.48 26.12
CA HIS A 1228 1.96 15.06 26.15
C HIS A 1228 1.30 14.27 25.01
N VAL A 1229 0.04 14.57 24.64
CA VAL A 1229 -0.62 13.95 23.48
C VAL A 1229 0.19 14.19 22.20
N GLN A 1230 0.63 15.44 21.98
CA GLN A 1230 1.44 15.77 20.80
C GLN A 1230 2.80 15.08 20.84
N ALA A 1231 3.46 15.05 22.01
CA ALA A 1231 4.74 14.37 22.20
C ALA A 1231 4.63 12.87 21.90
N VAL A 1232 3.59 12.19 22.41
CA VAL A 1232 3.30 10.78 22.12
C VAL A 1232 3.09 10.51 20.64
N LEU A 1233 2.26 11.32 19.98
CA LEU A 1233 1.90 11.07 18.59
C LEU A 1233 3.11 11.22 17.68
N LYS A 1234 3.94 12.24 17.94
CA LYS A 1234 5.21 12.45 17.26
C LYS A 1234 6.20 11.33 17.56
N TYR A 1235 6.29 10.88 18.82
CA TYR A 1235 7.20 9.79 19.18
C TYR A 1235 6.79 8.47 18.51
N ILE A 1236 5.50 8.16 18.47
CA ILE A 1236 4.96 6.99 17.74
C ILE A 1236 5.22 7.10 16.24
N GLU A 1237 5.15 8.29 15.65
CA GLU A 1237 5.46 8.52 14.23
C GLU A 1237 6.93 8.24 13.93
N VAL A 1238 7.86 8.74 14.77
CA VAL A 1238 9.30 8.45 14.67
C VAL A 1238 9.57 6.95 14.87
N LEU A 1239 8.96 6.32 15.87
CA LEU A 1239 9.10 4.87 16.11
C LEU A 1239 8.56 4.04 14.93
N LYS A 1240 7.47 4.47 14.28
CA LYS A 1240 6.94 3.81 13.06
C LYS A 1240 7.92 3.88 11.88
N GLU A 1241 8.71 4.93 11.77
CA GLU A 1241 9.71 5.11 10.72
C GLU A 1241 11.05 4.41 11.03
N THR A 1242 11.44 4.37 12.30
CA THR A 1242 12.75 3.86 12.76
C THR A 1242 12.73 2.37 13.13
N LEU A 1243 11.67 1.85 13.76
CA LEU A 1243 11.56 0.43 14.15
C LEU A 1243 11.72 -0.56 12.97
N PRO A 1244 11.23 -0.30 11.74
CA PRO A 1244 11.48 -1.17 10.59
C PRO A 1244 12.95 -1.32 10.19
N ARG A 1245 13.82 -0.41 10.65
CA ARG A 1245 15.26 -0.39 10.30
C ARG A 1245 16.14 -1.13 11.31
N CYS A 1246 15.71 -1.26 12.56
CA CYS A 1246 16.55 -1.83 13.62
C CYS A 1246 15.98 -3.08 14.32
N HIS A 1247 14.68 -3.40 14.24
CA HIS A 1247 14.09 -4.62 14.83
C HIS A 1247 12.99 -5.24 13.93
N HIS A 1248 12.85 -6.57 13.95
CA HIS A 1248 11.73 -7.25 13.27
C HIS A 1248 10.40 -6.97 13.98
N LEU A 1249 9.66 -5.94 13.55
CA LEU A 1249 8.31 -5.63 14.04
C LEU A 1249 7.35 -6.83 13.89
N ARG A 1250 6.85 -7.36 15.02
CA ARG A 1250 5.54 -8.05 15.06
C ARG A 1250 4.47 -6.97 14.91
N LYS A 1251 3.81 -6.89 13.75
CA LYS A 1251 2.63 -6.03 13.59
C LYS A 1251 1.49 -6.54 14.48
N SER A 1252 0.78 -5.64 15.15
CA SER A 1252 -0.48 -5.96 15.83
C SER A 1252 -1.46 -6.62 14.86
N ASN A 1253 -2.08 -7.73 15.27
CA ASN A 1253 -3.09 -8.45 14.48
C ASN A 1253 -4.43 -7.69 14.35
N VAL A 1254 -4.44 -6.38 14.61
CA VAL A 1254 -5.53 -5.49 14.22
C VAL A 1254 -5.17 -4.91 12.84
N LYS A 1255 -5.53 -5.70 11.84
CA LYS A 1255 -5.99 -5.43 10.45
C LYS A 1255 -5.60 -4.13 9.74
N PRO A 1256 -5.40 -4.21 8.42
CA PRO A 1256 -6.55 -3.92 7.52
C PRO A 1256 -7.28 -5.16 7.02
#